data_AF-A0A1F3CAU6-F1
#
_entry.id   AF-A0A1F3CAU6-F1
#
_cell.length_a   1.000
_cell.length_b   1.000
_cell.length_c   1.000
_cell.angle_alpha   90.00
_cell.angle_beta   90.00
_cell.angle_gamma   90.00
#
_symmetry.space_group_name_H-M   'P 1'
#
loop_
_entity.id
_entity.type
_entity.pdbx_description
1 polymer ?
#
loop_
_entity_poly.entity_id
_entity_poly.type
_entity_poly.pdbx_seq_one_letter_code
_entity_poly.pdbx_strand_id
1 'polypeptide(L)'
;MIAVEANAQSVPSAVSPDPLRGSAEGKSSTFLRQYLAFRAKQLASANPDLLTISLGFVKGLSRSFTGTSGSLSIDLRTGEFSARVSGLTAGESFTLALVDRDEARKLDRTLVLAAIAATGPTASAAGKLDPGQVAGFALDRATLTRASTGEVLASGAMSVFQKVFFRRLGVAVTGAPTLSFAEPTRAPALASLVPDVSAETAGAAAQSVPIDVLIRQGGTLFTTGTFSGNGRTCATCHPASNNLTIDTAFIATLPANDPLFVAEFNPALAQLEKPQLMRGFGLILENLDGLDDPTNKFVMRGVPHTLGLPVSLVQDAAQPDPPAEMTGWSGDGAPGAGSLRDFATGAVTQHFTKSLARVPNQDFVLPSEHQLDALEAFQLSLGRDTDFDLLHLSFLDPDVDTGKLLFVNGTGDPLAGGRCSACHGNSGALAANGRNRNFNTNVEDVVHPARSVLAFPHDGGFGQTANPDGTFGNRTFNTASVVEAADTAPFFHNNVVSTLEGVIGFYTGPEFNGPRLAGARFSFDATQTAQLTNFMRGINTLQNVDVARSELAEILALNGNPQPQVQGHLQTAFTETGDAIRVLDQGGIYPNAVTQINQAQQLIVQAQQTANPNTRRTIIQQAITTLDGARGLVATVTP
;
A
#
# COMPACT_ATOMS: atom_id res chain seq x y z
N MET A 1 -24.56 -21.86 -55.22
CA MET A 1 -24.58 -20.49 -55.80
C MET A 1 -25.01 -19.54 -54.70
N ILE A 2 -24.29 -18.43 -54.57
CA ILE A 2 -24.54 -17.26 -53.70
C ILE A 2 -24.07 -17.41 -52.25
N ALA A 3 -23.05 -16.60 -51.96
CA ALA A 3 -22.50 -16.28 -50.65
C ALA A 3 -23.49 -15.43 -49.83
N VAL A 4 -23.48 -15.58 -48.51
CA VAL A 4 -23.93 -14.52 -47.58
C VAL A 4 -22.99 -14.50 -46.39
N GLU A 5 -22.45 -13.31 -46.15
CA GLU A 5 -21.53 -12.90 -45.10
C GLU A 5 -22.13 -13.12 -43.70
N ALA A 6 -21.35 -13.72 -42.80
CA ALA A 6 -21.68 -13.78 -41.37
C ALA A 6 -21.23 -12.48 -40.70
N ASN A 7 -22.20 -11.61 -40.48
CA ASN A 7 -22.07 -10.34 -39.77
C ASN A 7 -21.67 -10.61 -38.31
N ALA A 8 -20.48 -10.18 -37.92
CA ALA A 8 -20.04 -10.15 -36.53
C ALA A 8 -20.89 -9.11 -35.78
N GLN A 9 -21.87 -9.58 -35.00
CA GLN A 9 -22.63 -8.71 -34.11
C GLN A 9 -21.75 -8.27 -32.93
N SER A 10 -21.57 -6.96 -32.89
CA SER A 10 -20.99 -6.13 -31.86
C SER A 10 -21.39 -6.53 -30.43
N VAL A 11 -20.38 -6.76 -29.59
CA VAL A 11 -20.51 -6.69 -28.14
C VAL A 11 -20.92 -5.26 -27.76
N PRO A 12 -22.00 -5.03 -26.98
CA PRO A 12 -22.43 -3.68 -26.64
C PRO A 12 -21.41 -2.98 -25.75
N SER A 13 -21.24 -1.70 -26.05
CA SER A 13 -20.45 -0.69 -25.36
C SER A 13 -20.66 -0.65 -23.84
N ALA A 14 -19.54 -0.41 -23.16
CA ALA A 14 -19.38 -0.16 -21.73
C ALA A 14 -20.55 0.61 -21.08
N VAL A 15 -21.08 0.00 -20.03
CA VAL A 15 -21.97 0.62 -19.05
C VAL A 15 -21.20 1.70 -18.28
N SER A 16 -21.89 2.83 -18.04
CA SER A 16 -21.51 3.96 -17.17
C SER A 16 -20.76 3.54 -15.91
N PRO A 17 -19.79 4.33 -15.41
CA PRO A 17 -19.19 4.09 -14.10
C PRO A 17 -20.29 4.07 -13.05
N ASP A 18 -20.32 2.98 -12.29
CA ASP A 18 -21.19 2.77 -11.15
C ASP A 18 -20.93 3.87 -10.11
N PRO A 19 -21.95 4.66 -9.70
CA PRO A 19 -21.80 5.69 -8.66
C PRO A 19 -21.39 5.12 -7.29
N LEU A 20 -21.44 3.79 -7.09
CA LEU A 20 -20.92 3.13 -5.88
C LEU A 20 -19.41 2.90 -5.89
N ARG A 21 -18.74 3.08 -7.04
CA ARG A 21 -17.27 2.96 -7.15
C ARG A 21 -16.63 4.34 -7.28
N GLY A 22 -16.69 5.14 -6.21
CA GLY A 22 -15.87 6.34 -6.13
C GLY A 22 -14.40 6.00 -6.35
N SER A 23 -13.64 6.87 -7.02
CA SER A 23 -12.17 6.82 -6.97
C SER A 23 -11.70 7.65 -5.78
N ALA A 24 -10.80 7.13 -4.96
CA ALA A 24 -10.07 7.99 -4.04
C ALA A 24 -9.26 8.98 -4.90
N GLU A 25 -9.48 10.29 -4.75
CA GLU A 25 -8.72 11.30 -5.49
C GLU A 25 -7.40 11.50 -4.73
N GLY A 26 -6.35 10.80 -5.14
CA GLY A 26 -5.04 10.89 -4.49
C GLY A 26 -4.52 12.33 -4.39
N LYS A 27 -3.85 12.68 -3.29
CA LYS A 27 -3.43 14.06 -2.99
C LYS A 27 -2.02 14.39 -3.46
N SER A 28 -1.90 15.45 -4.25
CA SER A 28 -0.59 15.92 -4.74
C SER A 28 0.30 16.45 -3.60
N SER A 29 -0.31 17.08 -2.60
CA SER A 29 0.40 17.60 -1.41
C SER A 29 1.03 16.47 -0.58
N THR A 30 0.31 15.36 -0.39
CA THR A 30 0.79 14.16 0.30
C THR A 30 2.01 13.57 -0.41
N PHE A 31 1.92 13.33 -1.73
CA PHE A 31 3.06 12.83 -2.50
C PHE A 31 4.26 13.79 -2.43
N LEU A 32 4.04 15.09 -2.63
CA LEU A 32 5.11 16.09 -2.64
C LEU A 32 5.88 16.11 -1.31
N ARG A 33 5.18 16.09 -0.18
CA ARG A 33 5.82 16.08 1.14
C ARG A 33 6.75 14.88 1.30
N GLN A 34 6.31 13.70 0.88
CA GLN A 34 7.06 12.45 0.98
C GLN A 34 8.28 12.46 0.05
N TYR A 35 8.10 12.93 -1.19
CA TYR A 35 9.22 13.12 -2.12
C TYR A 35 10.26 14.10 -1.54
N LEU A 36 9.84 15.21 -0.96
CA LEU A 36 10.77 16.19 -0.37
C LEU A 36 11.53 15.61 0.84
N ALA A 37 10.87 14.77 1.65
CA ALA A 37 11.53 14.06 2.76
C ALA A 37 12.57 13.05 2.24
N PHE A 38 12.22 12.24 1.23
CA PHE A 38 13.15 11.34 0.55
C PHE A 38 14.36 12.11 -0.02
N ARG A 39 14.09 13.20 -0.74
CA ARG A 39 15.11 14.08 -1.33
C ARG A 39 16.06 14.64 -0.28
N ALA A 40 15.53 15.17 0.82
CA ALA A 40 16.34 15.73 1.90
C ALA A 40 17.28 14.67 2.50
N LYS A 41 16.77 13.45 2.73
CA LYS A 41 17.56 12.33 3.23
C LYS A 41 18.67 11.92 2.25
N GLN A 42 18.36 11.81 0.96
CA GLN A 42 19.34 11.43 -0.06
C GLN A 42 20.44 12.49 -0.21
N LEU A 43 20.09 13.79 -0.21
CA LEU A 43 21.07 14.89 -0.25
C LEU A 43 21.95 14.96 1.01
N ALA A 44 21.42 14.56 2.16
CA ALA A 44 22.18 14.49 3.40
C ALA A 44 23.08 13.24 3.51
N SER A 45 22.95 12.28 2.59
CA SER A 45 23.76 11.06 2.61
C SER A 45 25.22 11.35 2.22
N ALA A 46 26.12 10.42 2.59
CA ALA A 46 27.54 10.54 2.25
C ALA A 46 27.81 10.54 0.73
N ASN A 47 26.91 9.96 -0.08
CA ASN A 47 26.98 9.97 -1.53
C ASN A 47 25.57 10.17 -2.12
N PRO A 48 25.14 11.42 -2.36
CA PRO A 48 23.81 11.72 -2.90
C PRO A 48 23.53 11.12 -4.28
N ASP A 49 24.56 10.78 -5.06
CA ASP A 49 24.43 10.20 -6.39
C ASP A 49 24.48 8.65 -6.39
N LEU A 50 24.51 8.03 -5.21
CA LEU A 50 24.46 6.58 -5.07
C LEU A 50 23.02 6.06 -5.18
N LEU A 51 22.68 5.50 -6.33
CA LEU A 51 21.46 4.74 -6.54
C LEU A 51 21.62 3.35 -5.90
N THR A 52 20.64 2.89 -5.11
CA THR A 52 20.60 1.52 -4.57
C THR A 52 19.29 0.84 -4.95
N ILE A 53 19.39 -0.36 -5.50
CA ILE A 53 18.28 -1.24 -5.87
C ILE A 53 18.40 -2.51 -5.03
N SER A 54 17.41 -2.77 -4.17
CA SER A 54 17.30 -4.03 -3.45
C SER A 54 16.89 -5.15 -4.42
N LEU A 55 17.38 -6.37 -4.20
CA LEU A 55 17.09 -7.55 -5.00
C LEU A 55 16.44 -8.60 -4.11
N GLY A 56 15.35 -9.19 -4.59
CA GLY A 56 14.73 -10.33 -3.93
C GLY A 56 13.92 -11.20 -4.87
N PHE A 57 13.39 -12.29 -4.34
CA PHE A 57 12.70 -13.31 -5.11
C PHE A 57 11.40 -12.79 -5.76
N VAL A 58 11.27 -12.89 -7.09
CA VAL A 58 10.05 -12.48 -7.82
C VAL A 58 9.18 -13.69 -8.18
N LYS A 59 8.06 -13.81 -7.46
CA LYS A 59 6.96 -14.72 -7.80
C LYS A 59 6.32 -14.29 -9.13
N GLY A 60 6.69 -14.96 -10.22
CA GLY A 60 6.26 -14.63 -11.59
C GLY A 60 7.40 -14.58 -12.61
N LEU A 61 8.64 -14.39 -12.17
CA LEU A 61 9.85 -14.47 -13.02
C LEU A 61 10.70 -15.70 -12.70
N SER A 62 10.65 -16.17 -11.46
CA SER A 62 11.26 -17.42 -11.04
C SER A 62 10.22 -18.54 -11.00
N ARG A 63 10.62 -19.75 -11.40
CA ARG A 63 9.81 -20.98 -11.25
C ARG A 63 10.22 -21.77 -10.01
N SER A 64 11.42 -21.53 -9.52
CA SER A 64 12.01 -22.14 -8.34
C SER A 64 11.96 -21.15 -7.20
N PHE A 65 11.39 -21.56 -6.08
CA PHE A 65 11.47 -20.76 -4.86
C PHE A 65 12.94 -20.67 -4.41
N THR A 66 13.40 -19.47 -4.04
CA THR A 66 14.77 -19.24 -3.55
C THR A 66 14.76 -18.28 -2.38
N GLY A 67 15.72 -18.45 -1.46
CA GLY A 67 16.07 -17.43 -0.47
C GLY A 67 17.08 -16.42 -1.01
N THR A 68 17.17 -16.27 -2.33
CA THR A 68 18.17 -15.43 -2.97
C THR A 68 17.79 -13.96 -2.83
N SER A 69 18.71 -13.16 -2.31
CA SER A 69 18.52 -11.73 -2.08
C SER A 69 19.80 -10.95 -2.30
N GLY A 70 19.70 -9.62 -2.29
CA GLY A 70 20.88 -8.79 -2.38
C GLY A 70 20.56 -7.31 -2.57
N SER A 71 21.59 -6.57 -2.92
CA SER A 71 21.48 -5.18 -3.35
C SER A 71 22.50 -4.87 -4.43
N LEU A 72 22.14 -3.94 -5.30
CA LEU A 72 23.01 -3.34 -6.29
C LEU A 72 23.04 -1.84 -6.05
N SER A 73 24.22 -1.29 -5.86
CA SER A 73 24.45 0.15 -5.76
C SER A 73 25.27 0.63 -6.95
N ILE A 74 24.89 1.76 -7.54
CA ILE A 74 25.54 2.41 -8.69
C ILE A 74 25.74 3.89 -8.34
N ASP A 75 26.99 4.36 -8.30
CA ASP A 75 27.29 5.80 -8.24
C ASP A 75 27.07 6.39 -9.63
N LEU A 76 25.99 7.17 -9.79
CA LEU A 76 25.61 7.74 -11.09
C LEU A 76 26.53 8.88 -11.56
N ARG A 77 27.45 9.35 -10.73
CA ARG A 77 28.46 10.35 -11.10
C ARG A 77 29.71 9.67 -11.66
N THR A 78 30.13 8.53 -11.10
CA THR A 78 31.37 7.84 -11.52
C THR A 78 31.11 6.64 -12.43
N GLY A 79 29.92 6.03 -12.36
CA GLY A 79 29.60 4.75 -12.97
C GLY A 79 30.13 3.54 -12.20
N GLU A 80 30.71 3.73 -11.02
CA GLU A 80 31.12 2.62 -10.16
C GLU A 80 29.89 1.89 -9.63
N PHE A 81 29.93 0.56 -9.65
CA PHE A 81 28.89 -0.27 -9.06
C PHE A 81 29.48 -1.25 -8.06
N SER A 82 28.66 -1.60 -7.08
CA SER A 82 28.92 -2.71 -6.15
C SER A 82 27.62 -3.46 -5.90
N ALA A 83 27.72 -4.77 -5.74
CA ALA A 83 26.60 -5.63 -5.44
C ALA A 83 26.98 -6.63 -4.36
N ARG A 84 26.02 -6.95 -3.51
CA ARG A 84 26.11 -8.04 -2.53
C ARG A 84 24.90 -8.92 -2.71
N VAL A 85 25.13 -10.23 -2.76
CA VAL A 85 24.07 -11.22 -2.94
C VAL A 85 24.24 -12.35 -1.93
N SER A 86 23.12 -12.89 -1.49
CA SER A 86 23.00 -13.97 -0.50
C SER A 86 22.00 -15.03 -0.98
N GLY A 87 21.98 -16.18 -0.31
CA GLY A 87 21.13 -17.31 -0.68
C GLY A 87 21.58 -18.00 -1.97
N LEU A 88 22.90 -18.04 -2.21
CA LEU A 88 23.48 -18.72 -3.37
C LEU A 88 23.82 -20.19 -3.06
N THR A 89 23.70 -21.05 -4.07
CA THR A 89 24.16 -22.44 -3.99
C THR A 89 25.62 -22.54 -4.41
N ALA A 90 26.47 -23.08 -3.53
CA ALA A 90 27.90 -23.25 -3.81
C ALA A 90 28.12 -24.17 -5.02
N GLY A 91 29.06 -23.81 -5.89
CA GLY A 91 29.36 -24.51 -7.15
C GLY A 91 28.49 -24.07 -8.33
N GLU A 92 27.43 -23.30 -8.11
CA GLU A 92 26.65 -22.70 -9.21
C GLU A 92 27.26 -21.38 -9.69
N SER A 93 26.92 -21.03 -10.93
CA SER A 93 27.28 -19.75 -11.53
C SER A 93 26.03 -18.89 -11.77
N PHE A 94 26.17 -17.60 -11.56
CA PHE A 94 25.10 -16.61 -11.65
C PHE A 94 25.54 -15.44 -12.52
N THR A 95 24.57 -14.76 -13.12
CA THR A 95 24.79 -13.53 -13.88
C THR A 95 24.02 -12.40 -13.23
N LEU A 96 24.75 -11.36 -12.80
CA LEU A 96 24.16 -10.10 -12.37
C LEU A 96 24.06 -9.19 -13.59
N ALA A 97 22.87 -8.69 -13.89
CA ALA A 97 22.63 -7.87 -15.08
C ALA A 97 21.61 -6.75 -14.84
N LEU A 98 21.77 -5.68 -15.61
CA LEU A 98 20.77 -4.65 -15.81
C LEU A 98 19.86 -5.03 -16.97
N VAL A 99 18.58 -4.65 -16.88
CA VAL A 99 17.56 -4.91 -17.89
C VAL A 99 16.87 -3.60 -18.26
N ASP A 100 16.80 -3.35 -19.57
CA ASP A 100 16.08 -2.28 -20.26
C ASP A 100 14.93 -2.94 -21.03
N ARG A 101 13.69 -2.69 -20.59
CA ARG A 101 12.47 -3.26 -21.15
C ARG A 101 11.95 -2.32 -22.22
N ASP A 102 12.27 -2.63 -23.47
CA ASP A 102 11.72 -1.90 -24.61
C ASP A 102 10.25 -2.30 -24.83
N GLU A 103 9.33 -1.51 -24.23
CA GLU A 103 7.88 -1.72 -24.34
C GLU A 103 7.37 -1.69 -25.78
N ALA A 104 8.06 -0.96 -26.67
CA ALA A 104 7.69 -0.84 -28.07
C ALA A 104 8.18 -2.03 -28.92
N ARG A 105 9.38 -2.55 -28.62
CA ARG A 105 10.00 -3.65 -29.40
C ARG A 105 9.76 -5.04 -28.81
N LYS A 106 9.23 -5.14 -27.59
CA LYS A 106 8.98 -6.41 -26.86
C LYS A 106 10.22 -7.28 -26.71
N LEU A 107 11.41 -6.67 -26.72
CA LEU A 107 12.69 -7.35 -26.54
C LEU A 107 13.48 -6.62 -25.47
N ASP A 108 13.77 -7.33 -24.39
CA ASP A 108 14.59 -6.81 -23.30
C ASP A 108 16.05 -6.69 -23.78
N ARG A 109 16.69 -5.56 -23.50
CA ARG A 109 18.13 -5.39 -23.61
C ARG A 109 18.76 -5.69 -22.26
N THR A 110 19.76 -6.56 -22.25
CA THR A 110 20.44 -6.96 -21.01
C THR A 110 21.90 -6.52 -21.04
N LEU A 111 22.35 -5.83 -20.00
CA LEU A 111 23.75 -5.48 -19.77
C LEU A 111 24.29 -6.30 -18.59
N VAL A 112 25.17 -7.25 -18.88
CA VAL A 112 25.81 -8.08 -17.85
C VAL A 112 26.84 -7.25 -17.09
N LEU A 113 26.68 -7.15 -15.78
CA LEU A 113 27.61 -6.46 -14.89
C LEU A 113 28.71 -7.40 -14.40
N ALA A 114 28.33 -8.62 -14.03
CA ALA A 114 29.26 -9.61 -13.49
C ALA A 114 28.75 -11.05 -13.70
N ALA A 115 29.70 -11.95 -13.96
CA ALA A 115 29.52 -13.38 -13.76
C ALA A 115 30.03 -13.74 -12.35
N ILE A 116 29.20 -14.42 -11.56
CA ILE A 116 29.46 -14.75 -10.17
C ILE A 116 29.54 -16.28 -10.06
N ALA A 117 30.72 -16.81 -9.76
CA ALA A 117 30.88 -18.21 -9.36
C ALA A 117 30.74 -18.30 -7.83
N ALA A 118 29.67 -18.91 -7.34
CA ALA A 118 29.42 -18.99 -5.90
C ALA A 118 30.32 -20.05 -5.26
N THR A 119 31.23 -19.63 -4.38
CA THR A 119 32.02 -20.52 -3.53
C THR A 119 31.37 -20.78 -2.16
N GLY A 120 30.29 -20.06 -1.85
CA GLY A 120 29.54 -20.13 -0.61
C GLY A 120 28.16 -19.46 -0.74
N PRO A 121 27.45 -19.24 0.38
CA PRO A 121 26.07 -18.72 0.37
C PRO A 121 25.97 -17.23 0.04
N THR A 122 27.09 -16.52 -0.01
CA THR A 122 27.16 -15.10 -0.32
C THR A 122 28.23 -14.82 -1.37
N ALA A 123 28.02 -13.76 -2.14
CA ALA A 123 29.01 -13.24 -3.07
C ALA A 123 28.93 -11.73 -3.16
N SER A 124 29.99 -11.12 -3.67
CA SER A 124 30.02 -9.69 -3.97
C SER A 124 30.63 -9.47 -5.35
N ALA A 125 30.13 -8.46 -6.05
CA ALA A 125 30.67 -8.01 -7.31
C ALA A 125 30.88 -6.50 -7.25
N ALA A 126 31.90 -6.00 -7.93
CA ALA A 126 32.14 -4.57 -8.08
C ALA A 126 32.80 -4.32 -9.42
N GLY A 127 32.58 -3.13 -9.96
CA GLY A 127 33.14 -2.74 -11.24
C GLY A 127 32.75 -1.33 -11.62
N LYS A 128 32.87 -1.03 -12.91
CA LYS A 128 32.52 0.27 -13.47
C LYS A 128 31.76 0.07 -14.76
N LEU A 129 30.65 0.78 -14.91
CA LEU A 129 29.86 0.81 -16.13
C LEU A 129 30.68 1.46 -17.26
N ASP A 130 30.68 0.84 -18.43
CA ASP A 130 31.21 1.45 -19.65
C ASP A 130 30.20 2.47 -20.19
N PRO A 131 30.53 3.78 -20.24
CA PRO A 131 29.64 4.81 -20.78
C PRO A 131 29.12 4.51 -22.19
N GLY A 132 29.91 3.81 -23.02
CA GLY A 132 29.49 3.42 -24.37
C GLY A 132 28.40 2.34 -24.38
N GLN A 133 28.42 1.44 -23.39
CA GLN A 133 27.43 0.35 -23.27
C GLN A 133 26.10 0.82 -22.69
N VAL A 134 26.12 1.83 -21.81
CA VAL A 134 24.92 2.40 -21.20
C VAL A 134 24.31 3.54 -22.03
N ALA A 135 24.92 3.92 -23.14
CA ALA A 135 24.38 4.92 -24.04
C ALA A 135 23.01 4.46 -24.60
N GLY A 136 21.97 5.24 -24.29
CA GLY A 136 20.59 4.92 -24.68
C GLY A 136 20.04 3.66 -23.99
N PHE A 137 20.56 3.29 -22.82
CA PHE A 137 20.04 2.20 -21.99
C PHE A 137 19.24 2.78 -20.81
N ALA A 138 18.02 2.32 -20.58
CA ALA A 138 17.21 2.66 -19.42
C ALA A 138 17.20 1.51 -18.41
N LEU A 139 17.64 1.76 -17.17
CA LEU A 139 17.67 0.75 -16.11
C LEU A 139 16.27 0.55 -15.52
N ASP A 140 15.47 -0.31 -16.12
CA ASP A 140 14.16 -0.65 -15.55
C ASP A 140 14.31 -1.61 -14.37
N ARG A 141 15.25 -2.55 -14.48
CA ARG A 141 15.40 -3.61 -13.49
C ARG A 141 16.84 -4.12 -13.37
N ALA A 142 17.20 -4.55 -12.17
CA ALA A 142 18.37 -5.37 -11.94
C ALA A 142 17.95 -6.82 -11.68
N THR A 143 18.71 -7.79 -12.18
CA THR A 143 18.39 -9.21 -12.07
C THR A 143 19.61 -10.04 -11.70
N LEU A 144 19.39 -11.10 -10.94
CA LEU A 144 20.35 -12.16 -10.70
C LEU A 144 19.79 -13.47 -11.29
N THR A 145 20.49 -14.00 -12.29
CA THR A 145 20.04 -15.14 -13.10
C THR A 145 20.96 -16.34 -12.89
N ARG A 146 20.40 -17.54 -12.71
CA ARG A 146 21.19 -18.78 -12.67
C ARG A 146 21.69 -19.09 -14.07
N ALA A 147 23.01 -19.22 -14.25
CA ALA A 147 23.62 -19.37 -15.57
C ALA A 147 23.26 -20.70 -16.26
N SER A 148 23.08 -21.78 -15.50
CA SER A 148 22.78 -23.12 -16.05
C SER A 148 21.38 -23.24 -16.63
N THR A 149 20.42 -22.50 -16.09
CA THR A 149 19.00 -22.60 -16.48
C THR A 149 18.48 -21.34 -17.17
N GLY A 150 19.17 -20.21 -17.05
CA GLY A 150 18.67 -18.90 -17.49
C GLY A 150 17.53 -18.36 -16.61
N GLU A 151 17.30 -18.96 -15.44
CA GLU A 151 16.21 -18.57 -14.53
C GLU A 151 16.57 -17.34 -13.70
N VAL A 152 15.70 -16.34 -13.68
CA VAL A 152 15.84 -15.15 -12.82
C VAL A 152 15.46 -15.52 -11.39
N LEU A 153 16.44 -15.52 -10.48
CA LEU A 153 16.25 -15.91 -9.08
C LEU A 153 15.89 -14.73 -8.18
N ALA A 154 16.46 -13.56 -8.45
CA ALA A 154 16.19 -12.34 -7.72
C ALA A 154 16.17 -11.13 -8.66
N SER A 155 15.37 -10.13 -8.30
CA SER A 155 15.19 -8.92 -9.10
C SER A 155 14.69 -7.75 -8.26
N GLY A 156 14.90 -6.54 -8.74
CA GLY A 156 14.34 -5.31 -8.18
C GLY A 156 14.43 -4.13 -9.13
N ALA A 157 13.66 -3.09 -8.84
CA ALA A 157 13.50 -1.90 -9.68
C ALA A 157 13.61 -0.61 -8.84
N MET A 158 13.69 0.53 -9.53
CA MET A 158 13.67 1.85 -8.89
C MET A 158 12.25 2.28 -8.51
N SER A 159 12.11 2.94 -7.36
CA SER A 159 10.87 3.64 -7.00
C SER A 159 10.67 4.92 -7.81
N VAL A 160 9.43 5.39 -7.88
CA VAL A 160 9.10 6.69 -8.51
C VAL A 160 9.90 7.84 -7.88
N PHE A 161 10.15 7.82 -6.56
CA PHE A 161 10.97 8.84 -5.91
C PHE A 161 12.43 8.80 -6.35
N GLN A 162 13.01 7.61 -6.50
CA GLN A 162 14.37 7.48 -7.03
C GLN A 162 14.45 8.02 -8.46
N LYS A 163 13.46 7.71 -9.32
CA LYS A 163 13.40 8.21 -10.69
C LYS A 163 13.36 9.74 -10.75
N VAL A 164 12.44 10.36 -10.02
CA VAL A 164 12.31 11.84 -9.94
C VAL A 164 13.61 12.47 -9.43
N PHE A 165 14.18 11.92 -8.36
CA PHE A 165 15.39 12.46 -7.75
C PHE A 165 16.62 12.33 -8.64
N PHE A 166 16.95 11.14 -9.15
CA PHE A 166 18.21 10.93 -9.88
C PHE A 166 18.20 11.55 -11.28
N ARG A 167 17.03 11.77 -11.87
CA ARG A 167 16.86 12.57 -13.10
C ARG A 167 16.86 14.08 -12.85
N ARG A 168 16.75 14.50 -11.58
CA ARG A 168 16.62 15.91 -11.15
C ARG A 168 15.43 16.61 -11.76
N LEU A 169 14.29 15.94 -11.69
CA LEU A 169 13.03 16.49 -12.17
C LEU A 169 12.44 17.41 -11.11
N GLY A 170 11.92 18.55 -11.55
CA GLY A 170 10.93 19.28 -10.76
C GLY A 170 9.66 18.46 -10.59
N VAL A 171 8.90 18.74 -9.54
CA VAL A 171 7.55 18.21 -9.34
C VAL A 171 6.57 19.35 -9.62
N ALA A 172 5.67 19.16 -10.59
CA ALA A 172 4.68 20.17 -10.96
C ALA A 172 3.28 19.66 -10.63
N VAL A 173 2.39 20.55 -10.21
CA VAL A 173 0.96 20.27 -10.07
C VAL A 173 0.20 21.19 -11.01
N THR A 174 -0.51 20.58 -11.96
CA THR A 174 -1.26 21.29 -13.00
C THR A 174 -2.30 22.21 -12.35
N GLY A 175 -2.14 23.51 -12.57
CA GLY A 175 -3.01 24.50 -11.96
C GLY A 175 -2.68 24.83 -10.51
N ALA A 176 -1.82 24.14 -9.78
CA ALA A 176 -1.46 24.52 -8.39
C ALA A 176 0.06 24.78 -8.23
N PRO A 177 0.57 25.95 -8.66
CA PRO A 177 2.00 26.28 -8.52
C PRO A 177 2.52 26.25 -7.08
N THR A 178 1.66 26.51 -6.09
CA THR A 178 2.00 26.43 -4.65
C THR A 178 2.27 25.01 -4.18
N LEU A 179 1.79 24.00 -4.91
CA LEU A 179 2.06 22.58 -4.69
C LEU A 179 3.12 22.04 -5.66
N SER A 180 3.93 22.92 -6.25
CA SER A 180 5.00 22.55 -7.15
C SER A 180 6.37 22.81 -6.51
N PHE A 181 7.35 22.04 -6.92
CA PHE A 181 8.74 22.14 -6.51
C PHE A 181 9.64 22.19 -7.75
N ALA A 182 10.49 23.21 -7.82
CA ALA A 182 11.54 23.29 -8.82
C ALA A 182 12.81 22.63 -8.29
N GLU A 183 13.42 21.73 -9.06
CA GLU A 183 14.67 21.08 -8.66
C GLU A 183 15.87 22.03 -8.90
N PRO A 184 16.60 22.45 -7.86
CA PRO A 184 17.72 23.38 -8.01
C PRO A 184 19.05 22.71 -8.36
N THR A 185 19.16 21.37 -8.25
CA THR A 185 20.43 20.67 -8.42
C THR A 185 20.60 20.08 -9.82
N ARG A 186 21.85 19.90 -10.23
CA ARG A 186 22.18 19.32 -11.54
C ARG A 186 22.15 17.79 -11.50
N ALA A 187 21.71 17.19 -12.60
CA ALA A 187 21.69 15.74 -12.75
C ALA A 187 23.11 15.15 -12.80
N PRO A 188 23.33 13.96 -12.20
CA PRO A 188 24.61 13.26 -12.31
C PRO A 188 24.91 12.83 -13.75
N ALA A 189 26.16 12.47 -14.02
CA ALA A 189 26.65 12.18 -15.38
C ALA A 189 25.90 11.04 -16.07
N LEU A 190 25.47 10.03 -15.31
CA LEU A 190 24.72 8.87 -15.80
C LEU A 190 23.22 8.94 -15.47
N ALA A 191 22.65 10.14 -15.30
CA ALA A 191 21.22 10.30 -15.06
C ALA A 191 20.34 9.71 -16.19
N SER A 192 20.87 9.62 -17.42
CA SER A 192 20.19 8.96 -18.55
C SER A 192 20.00 7.46 -18.37
N LEU A 193 20.73 6.83 -17.44
CA LEU A 193 20.51 5.43 -17.07
C LEU A 193 19.20 5.27 -16.31
N VAL A 194 18.68 6.32 -15.69
CA VAL A 194 17.43 6.27 -14.93
C VAL A 194 16.26 6.42 -15.90
N PRO A 195 15.32 5.45 -15.95
CA PRO A 195 14.16 5.51 -16.84
C PRO A 195 13.31 6.75 -16.60
N ASP A 196 12.66 7.21 -17.65
CA ASP A 196 11.68 8.27 -17.55
C ASP A 196 10.43 7.84 -16.75
N VAL A 197 9.84 8.80 -16.08
CA VAL A 197 8.51 8.70 -15.47
C VAL A 197 7.48 9.12 -16.51
N SER A 198 6.33 8.45 -16.54
CA SER A 198 5.25 8.88 -17.45
C SER A 198 4.84 10.33 -17.20
N ALA A 199 4.39 10.98 -18.26
CA ALA A 199 4.01 12.41 -18.28
C ALA A 199 5.16 13.41 -18.03
N GLU A 200 6.43 12.99 -18.03
CA GLU A 200 7.56 13.92 -18.04
C GLU A 200 7.41 15.00 -19.13
N THR A 201 7.56 16.26 -18.74
CA THR A 201 7.49 17.40 -19.65
C THR A 201 8.84 18.10 -19.76
N ALA A 202 9.24 18.44 -20.99
CA ALA A 202 10.37 19.31 -21.25
C ALA A 202 9.89 20.77 -21.19
N GLY A 203 10.31 21.51 -20.16
CA GLY A 203 10.05 22.95 -20.02
C GLY A 203 11.24 23.82 -20.47
N ALA A 204 10.99 25.12 -20.65
CA ALA A 204 12.01 26.10 -21.05
C ALA A 204 13.10 26.36 -19.98
N ALA A 205 12.88 25.95 -18.72
CA ALA A 205 13.79 26.19 -17.59
C ALA A 205 14.32 24.90 -16.92
N ALA A 206 13.57 23.80 -16.94
CA ALA A 206 13.96 22.47 -16.43
C ALA A 206 12.93 21.40 -16.84
N GLN A 207 13.31 20.12 -16.74
CA GLN A 207 12.38 18.99 -16.85
C GLN A 207 11.55 18.84 -15.56
N SER A 208 10.28 18.47 -15.69
CA SER A 208 9.41 18.22 -14.53
C SER A 208 8.39 17.11 -14.78
N VAL A 209 7.90 16.51 -13.70
CA VAL A 209 6.79 15.56 -13.69
C VAL A 209 5.53 16.27 -13.20
N PRO A 210 4.46 16.37 -14.02
CA PRO A 210 3.12 16.75 -13.59
C PRO A 210 2.53 15.66 -12.69
N ILE A 211 2.76 15.75 -11.39
CA ILE A 211 2.48 14.65 -10.46
C ILE A 211 0.99 14.38 -10.30
N ASP A 212 0.15 15.41 -10.43
CA ASP A 212 -1.30 15.25 -10.42
C ASP A 212 -1.79 14.39 -11.61
N VAL A 213 -1.10 14.47 -12.75
CA VAL A 213 -1.39 13.62 -13.91
C VAL A 213 -0.97 12.18 -13.61
N LEU A 214 0.23 11.98 -13.05
CA LEU A 214 0.73 10.65 -12.70
C LEU A 214 -0.15 9.95 -11.65
N ILE A 215 -0.56 10.68 -10.59
CA ILE A 215 -1.47 10.19 -9.55
C ILE A 215 -2.82 9.80 -10.16
N ARG A 216 -3.41 10.64 -11.02
CA ARG A 216 -4.68 10.30 -11.70
C ARG A 216 -4.57 9.12 -12.66
N GLN A 217 -3.45 8.98 -13.37
CA GLN A 217 -3.18 7.79 -14.18
C GLN A 217 -3.16 6.54 -13.30
N GLY A 218 -2.51 6.62 -12.13
CA GLY A 218 -2.47 5.55 -11.14
C GLY A 218 -3.85 5.21 -10.59
N GLY A 219 -4.64 6.20 -10.19
CA GLY A 219 -6.01 6.01 -9.72
C GLY A 219 -6.92 5.42 -10.78
N THR A 220 -6.75 5.83 -12.05
CA THR A 220 -7.47 5.22 -13.19
C THR A 220 -7.07 3.76 -13.37
N LEU A 221 -5.77 3.43 -13.33
CA LEU A 221 -5.29 2.05 -13.43
C LEU A 221 -5.78 1.20 -12.25
N PHE A 222 -5.77 1.75 -11.04
CA PHE A 222 -6.22 1.08 -9.82
C PHE A 222 -7.70 0.70 -9.91
N THR A 223 -8.52 1.58 -10.48
CA THR A 223 -9.98 1.40 -10.56
C THR A 223 -10.42 0.62 -11.79
N THR A 224 -9.75 0.80 -12.94
CA THR A 224 -10.20 0.29 -14.25
C THR A 224 -9.23 -0.68 -14.92
N GLY A 225 -7.98 -0.74 -14.47
CA GLY A 225 -6.95 -1.59 -15.06
C GLY A 225 -7.24 -3.06 -14.81
N THR A 226 -7.72 -3.77 -15.83
CA THR A 226 -7.98 -5.22 -15.75
C THR A 226 -6.79 -6.06 -16.18
N PHE A 227 -5.76 -5.43 -16.74
CA PHE A 227 -4.52 -6.08 -17.17
C PHE A 227 -4.76 -7.32 -18.06
N SER A 228 -5.77 -7.25 -18.93
CA SER A 228 -6.21 -8.36 -19.80
C SER A 228 -6.52 -9.66 -19.03
N GLY A 229 -6.90 -9.54 -17.76
CA GLY A 229 -7.21 -10.64 -16.86
C GLY A 229 -8.68 -11.05 -16.87
N ASN A 230 -9.14 -11.52 -15.72
CA ASN A 230 -10.49 -12.07 -15.46
C ASN A 230 -11.56 -11.01 -15.17
N GLY A 231 -11.23 -9.72 -15.33
CA GLY A 231 -12.13 -8.60 -15.10
C GLY A 231 -11.98 -7.91 -13.74
N ARG A 232 -11.22 -8.49 -12.79
CA ARG A 232 -10.86 -7.81 -11.54
C ARG A 232 -9.97 -6.59 -11.82
N THR A 233 -10.06 -5.62 -10.91
CA THR A 233 -9.19 -4.45 -10.80
C THR A 233 -8.72 -4.32 -9.34
N CYS A 234 -7.76 -3.45 -9.04
CA CYS A 234 -7.32 -3.26 -7.64
C CYS A 234 -8.50 -2.81 -6.76
N ALA A 235 -9.37 -1.95 -7.30
CA ALA A 235 -10.58 -1.48 -6.63
C ALA A 235 -11.67 -2.55 -6.42
N THR A 236 -11.50 -3.77 -6.95
CA THR A 236 -12.41 -4.90 -6.63
C THR A 236 -12.26 -5.36 -5.18
N CYS A 237 -11.02 -5.33 -4.66
CA CYS A 237 -10.72 -5.66 -3.26
C CYS A 237 -10.40 -4.41 -2.43
N HIS A 238 -10.05 -3.29 -3.07
CA HIS A 238 -9.78 -2.02 -2.41
C HIS A 238 -10.72 -0.91 -2.91
N PRO A 239 -12.04 -1.05 -2.74
CA PRO A 239 -13.01 -0.04 -3.16
C PRO A 239 -12.87 1.24 -2.34
N ALA A 240 -12.79 2.41 -2.98
CA ALA A 240 -12.69 3.68 -2.24
C ALA A 240 -13.96 4.01 -1.45
N SER A 241 -15.11 3.46 -1.85
CA SER A 241 -16.38 3.59 -1.13
C SER A 241 -16.42 2.82 0.20
N ASN A 242 -15.41 2.00 0.48
CA ASN A 242 -15.30 1.21 1.70
C ASN A 242 -13.86 1.24 2.24
N ASN A 243 -13.29 2.44 2.33
CA ASN A 243 -11.97 2.69 2.93
C ASN A 243 -10.82 1.85 2.37
N LEU A 244 -10.91 1.54 1.06
CA LEU A 244 -9.92 0.75 0.33
C LEU A 244 -9.72 -0.65 0.94
N THR A 245 -10.77 -1.21 1.52
CA THR A 245 -10.85 -2.58 2.04
C THR A 245 -12.24 -3.18 1.75
N ILE A 246 -12.44 -4.46 2.05
CA ILE A 246 -13.74 -5.14 1.94
C ILE A 246 -14.10 -5.82 3.25
N ASP A 247 -15.39 -5.77 3.56
CA ASP A 247 -16.02 -6.52 4.63
C ASP A 247 -17.25 -7.27 4.11
N THR A 248 -17.91 -8.03 4.97
CA THR A 248 -19.09 -8.81 4.58
C THR A 248 -20.29 -7.93 4.22
N ALA A 249 -20.40 -6.73 4.79
CA ALA A 249 -21.49 -5.80 4.51
C ALA A 249 -21.34 -5.21 3.10
N PHE A 250 -20.14 -4.74 2.75
CA PHE A 250 -19.80 -4.28 1.40
C PHE A 250 -19.98 -5.41 0.37
N ILE A 251 -19.44 -6.59 0.63
CA ILE A 251 -19.55 -7.75 -0.27
C ILE A 251 -21.01 -8.10 -0.56
N ALA A 252 -21.91 -7.98 0.43
CA ALA A 252 -23.34 -8.24 0.26
C ALA A 252 -24.05 -7.24 -0.67
N THR A 253 -23.46 -6.05 -0.91
CA THR A 253 -24.03 -5.04 -1.83
C THR A 253 -23.70 -5.30 -3.29
N LEU A 254 -22.68 -6.14 -3.57
CA LEU A 254 -22.18 -6.36 -4.93
C LEU A 254 -23.10 -7.27 -5.75
N PRO A 255 -23.26 -7.02 -7.06
CA PRO A 255 -24.07 -7.86 -7.93
C PRO A 255 -23.42 -9.25 -8.11
N ALA A 256 -24.23 -10.28 -8.38
CA ALA A 256 -23.74 -11.66 -8.48
C ALA A 256 -22.70 -11.90 -9.60
N ASN A 257 -22.64 -11.03 -10.60
CA ASN A 257 -21.67 -11.06 -11.70
C ASN A 257 -20.47 -10.12 -11.47
N ASP A 258 -20.31 -9.55 -10.27
CA ASP A 258 -19.14 -8.74 -9.94
C ASP A 258 -17.85 -9.56 -10.10
N PRO A 259 -16.76 -9.00 -10.66
CA PRO A 259 -15.48 -9.69 -10.78
C PRO A 259 -14.91 -10.23 -9.46
N LEU A 260 -15.31 -9.71 -8.30
CA LEU A 260 -14.98 -10.31 -7.01
C LEU A 260 -15.47 -11.78 -6.94
N PHE A 261 -16.62 -12.08 -7.54
CA PHE A 261 -17.25 -13.40 -7.54
C PHE A 261 -16.88 -14.27 -8.73
N VAL A 262 -15.81 -13.96 -9.46
CA VAL A 262 -15.44 -14.69 -10.69
C VAL A 262 -15.30 -16.21 -10.49
N ALA A 263 -14.92 -16.67 -9.31
CA ALA A 263 -14.86 -18.10 -8.97
C ALA A 263 -16.23 -18.78 -8.92
N GLU A 264 -17.33 -18.03 -8.74
CA GLU A 264 -18.69 -18.56 -8.68
C GLU A 264 -19.27 -18.85 -10.06
N PHE A 265 -18.80 -18.15 -11.11
CA PHE A 265 -19.39 -18.21 -12.45
C PHE A 265 -18.41 -18.55 -13.59
N ASN A 266 -17.10 -18.56 -13.34
CA ASN A 266 -16.10 -19.02 -14.31
C ASN A 266 -15.51 -20.38 -13.89
N PRO A 267 -15.84 -21.48 -14.58
CA PRO A 267 -15.35 -22.82 -14.25
C PRO A 267 -13.83 -22.95 -14.20
N ALA A 268 -13.09 -22.21 -15.04
CA ALA A 268 -11.62 -22.25 -15.05
C ALA A 268 -10.99 -21.62 -13.80
N LEU A 269 -11.79 -20.87 -13.03
CA LEU A 269 -11.39 -20.14 -11.83
C LEU A 269 -12.17 -20.57 -10.58
N ALA A 270 -12.88 -21.71 -10.63
CA ALA A 270 -13.71 -22.18 -9.53
C ALA A 270 -12.96 -22.39 -8.19
N GLN A 271 -11.63 -22.50 -8.24
CA GLN A 271 -10.77 -22.62 -7.06
C GLN A 271 -9.83 -21.43 -6.86
N LEU A 272 -10.05 -20.31 -7.58
CA LEU A 272 -9.32 -19.07 -7.35
C LEU A 272 -9.65 -18.48 -5.97
N GLU A 273 -10.88 -18.70 -5.48
CA GLU A 273 -11.36 -18.23 -4.19
C GLU A 273 -12.14 -19.34 -3.46
N LYS A 274 -12.50 -19.07 -2.19
CA LYS A 274 -13.48 -19.85 -1.43
C LYS A 274 -14.74 -19.00 -1.19
N PRO A 275 -15.77 -19.08 -2.05
CA PRO A 275 -16.96 -18.20 -1.99
C PRO A 275 -17.64 -18.12 -0.62
N GLN A 276 -17.73 -19.24 0.10
CA GLN A 276 -18.32 -19.29 1.45
C GLN A 276 -17.53 -18.46 2.47
N LEU A 277 -16.20 -18.45 2.37
CA LEU A 277 -15.32 -17.70 3.26
C LEU A 277 -15.28 -16.22 2.90
N MET A 278 -15.23 -15.91 1.61
CA MET A 278 -15.28 -14.55 1.10
C MET A 278 -16.60 -13.86 1.47
N ARG A 279 -17.76 -14.49 1.19
CA ARG A 279 -19.07 -13.90 1.52
C ARG A 279 -19.36 -13.88 3.03
N GLY A 280 -18.95 -14.91 3.76
CA GLY A 280 -19.26 -15.05 5.18
C GLY A 280 -18.33 -14.28 6.11
N PHE A 281 -17.09 -14.02 5.70
CA PHE A 281 -16.03 -13.48 6.58
C PHE A 281 -15.15 -12.41 5.92
N GLY A 282 -15.37 -12.04 4.65
CA GLY A 282 -14.51 -11.09 3.94
C GLY A 282 -13.10 -11.61 3.70
N LEU A 283 -12.93 -12.93 3.64
CA LEU A 283 -11.63 -13.59 3.47
C LEU A 283 -11.33 -13.91 2.01
N ILE A 284 -10.13 -13.54 1.57
CA ILE A 284 -9.59 -13.80 0.22
C ILE A 284 -8.51 -14.88 0.29
N LEU A 285 -8.45 -15.71 -0.75
CA LEU A 285 -7.45 -16.76 -0.88
C LEU A 285 -6.11 -16.19 -1.37
N GLU A 286 -5.05 -16.46 -0.61
CA GLU A 286 -3.69 -16.02 -0.90
C GLU A 286 -2.74 -17.21 -1.04
N ASN A 287 -1.98 -17.26 -2.13
CA ASN A 287 -1.03 -18.35 -2.41
C ASN A 287 0.41 -17.96 -2.07
N LEU A 288 0.65 -17.32 -0.92
CA LEU A 288 1.90 -16.61 -0.60
C LEU A 288 3.16 -17.47 -0.75
N ASP A 289 3.05 -18.75 -0.41
CA ASP A 289 4.15 -19.74 -0.41
C ASP A 289 4.42 -20.38 -1.77
N GLY A 290 3.78 -19.91 -2.84
CA GLY A 290 4.03 -20.39 -4.20
C GLY A 290 2.77 -20.69 -5.00
N LEU A 291 2.94 -20.84 -6.31
CA LEU A 291 1.86 -21.10 -7.27
C LEU A 291 1.91 -22.51 -7.87
N ASP A 292 2.77 -23.38 -7.35
CA ASP A 292 2.98 -24.74 -7.87
C ASP A 292 1.82 -25.69 -7.54
N ASP A 293 1.15 -25.46 -6.41
CA ASP A 293 -0.13 -26.11 -6.06
C ASP A 293 -1.09 -25.09 -5.42
N PRO A 294 -1.68 -24.19 -6.22
CA PRO A 294 -2.42 -23.06 -5.70
C PRO A 294 -3.76 -23.44 -5.05
N THR A 295 -4.14 -24.71 -5.14
CA THR A 295 -5.42 -25.22 -4.63
C THR A 295 -5.30 -25.82 -3.24
N ASN A 296 -4.10 -26.25 -2.86
CA ASN A 296 -3.79 -26.79 -1.53
C ASN A 296 -2.76 -25.94 -0.75
N LYS A 297 -1.89 -25.19 -1.43
CA LYS A 297 -0.96 -24.22 -0.81
C LYS A 297 -1.54 -22.82 -0.84
N PHE A 298 -2.42 -22.54 0.12
CA PHE A 298 -3.05 -21.24 0.26
C PHE A 298 -3.29 -20.92 1.73
N VAL A 299 -3.48 -19.64 2.03
CA VAL A 299 -4.03 -19.14 3.30
C VAL A 299 -5.24 -18.27 3.01
N MET A 300 -6.00 -17.92 4.04
CA MET A 300 -7.13 -16.99 3.93
C MET A 300 -6.79 -15.71 4.69
N ARG A 301 -6.78 -14.57 4.01
CA ARG A 301 -6.49 -13.26 4.60
C ARG A 301 -7.64 -12.28 4.39
N GLY A 302 -7.84 -11.37 5.34
CA GLY A 302 -8.59 -10.15 5.12
C GLY A 302 -7.85 -9.21 4.17
N VAL A 303 -8.54 -8.23 3.60
CA VAL A 303 -7.89 -7.26 2.70
C VAL A 303 -7.45 -6.03 3.52
N PRO A 304 -6.14 -5.72 3.63
CA PRO A 304 -5.71 -4.54 4.36
C PRO A 304 -6.08 -3.27 3.57
N HIS A 305 -6.39 -2.17 4.26
CA HIS A 305 -6.55 -0.87 3.59
C HIS A 305 -5.21 -0.38 3.01
N THR A 306 -5.28 0.50 2.00
CA THR A 306 -4.08 1.13 1.39
C THR A 306 -3.89 2.59 1.80
N LEU A 307 -4.66 3.07 2.79
CA LEU A 307 -4.51 4.41 3.38
C LEU A 307 -3.21 4.54 4.18
N GLY A 308 -2.50 5.66 4.02
CA GLY A 308 -1.38 6.03 4.90
C GLY A 308 -0.13 5.15 4.77
N LEU A 309 0.03 4.50 3.61
CA LEU A 309 1.24 3.74 3.28
C LEU A 309 2.54 4.55 3.40
N PRO A 310 2.62 5.85 3.01
CA PRO A 310 3.88 6.59 3.08
C PRO A 310 4.52 6.65 4.47
N VAL A 311 3.71 6.51 5.53
CA VAL A 311 4.16 6.54 6.93
C VAL A 311 4.08 5.17 7.60
N SER A 312 3.93 4.09 6.82
CA SER A 312 3.76 2.73 7.36
C SER A 312 4.77 1.72 6.81
N LEU A 313 5.49 2.04 5.74
CA LEU A 313 6.28 1.06 4.97
C LEU A 313 7.72 0.86 5.47
N VAL A 314 8.24 1.76 6.31
CA VAL A 314 9.68 1.78 6.63
C VAL A 314 10.07 0.54 7.44
N GLN A 315 10.81 -0.39 6.84
CA GLN A 315 11.28 -1.62 7.48
C GLN A 315 12.26 -1.35 8.63
N ASP A 316 12.12 -2.13 9.72
CA ASP A 316 13.09 -2.23 10.81
C ASP A 316 14.32 -3.03 10.36
N ALA A 317 15.53 -2.50 10.62
CA ALA A 317 16.79 -3.13 10.23
C ALA A 317 17.07 -4.47 10.94
N ALA A 318 16.31 -4.81 11.98
CA ALA A 318 16.35 -6.14 12.60
C ALA A 318 15.59 -7.20 11.80
N GLN A 319 14.76 -6.81 10.82
CA GLN A 319 14.11 -7.75 9.90
C GLN A 319 15.08 -8.18 8.79
N PRO A 320 14.95 -9.40 8.25
CA PRO A 320 15.72 -9.84 7.09
C PRO A 320 15.41 -9.02 5.84
N ASP A 321 16.42 -8.82 4.99
CA ASP A 321 16.28 -8.25 3.65
C ASP A 321 16.27 -9.35 2.56
N PRO A 322 15.32 -9.34 1.60
CA PRO A 322 14.09 -8.51 1.51
C PRO A 322 13.08 -8.83 2.63
N PRO A 323 12.06 -7.97 2.85
CA PRO A 323 11.52 -6.92 1.97
C PRO A 323 12.07 -5.50 2.22
N ALA A 324 12.23 -4.71 1.17
CA ALA A 324 12.64 -3.31 1.24
C ALA A 324 11.58 -2.40 1.88
N GLU A 325 10.30 -2.76 1.76
CA GLU A 325 9.16 -2.05 2.34
C GLU A 325 8.16 -3.05 2.95
N MET A 326 7.65 -2.73 4.13
CA MET A 326 6.77 -3.62 4.89
C MET A 326 5.34 -3.60 4.34
N THR A 327 5.11 -4.32 3.25
CA THR A 327 3.84 -4.36 2.51
C THR A 327 2.98 -5.59 2.84
N GLY A 328 1.66 -5.41 2.89
CA GLY A 328 0.72 -6.47 3.22
C GLY A 328 0.81 -6.96 4.67
N TRP A 329 0.05 -8.01 4.98
CA TRP A 329 -0.12 -8.51 6.36
C TRP A 329 1.14 -9.12 6.98
N SER A 330 2.02 -9.71 6.18
CA SER A 330 3.27 -10.30 6.67
C SER A 330 4.49 -9.42 6.41
N GLY A 331 4.33 -8.29 5.73
CA GLY A 331 5.43 -7.38 5.38
C GLY A 331 6.19 -7.78 4.11
N ASP A 332 6.15 -9.05 3.73
CA ASP A 332 6.76 -9.65 2.53
C ASP A 332 5.73 -10.01 1.45
N GLY A 333 4.58 -9.35 1.44
CA GLY A 333 3.51 -9.64 0.48
C GLY A 333 3.85 -9.25 -0.97
N ALA A 334 4.74 -8.29 -1.16
CA ALA A 334 5.22 -7.90 -2.48
C ALA A 334 6.31 -8.86 -3.00
N PRO A 335 6.29 -9.22 -4.29
CA PRO A 335 7.37 -9.96 -4.91
C PRO A 335 8.64 -9.10 -5.06
N GLY A 336 9.71 -9.71 -5.51
CA GLY A 336 10.96 -9.03 -5.86
C GLY A 336 11.66 -8.48 -4.64
N ALA A 337 11.96 -7.18 -4.69
CA ALA A 337 12.55 -6.49 -3.56
C ALA A 337 11.59 -6.36 -2.37
N GLY A 338 10.32 -6.71 -2.52
CA GLY A 338 9.30 -6.48 -1.51
C GLY A 338 8.92 -5.00 -1.40
N SER A 339 8.88 -4.27 -2.52
CA SER A 339 8.50 -2.86 -2.56
C SER A 339 7.01 -2.67 -2.83
N LEU A 340 6.44 -1.53 -2.45
CA LEU A 340 5.08 -1.11 -2.82
C LEU A 340 4.91 -1.09 -4.34
N ARG A 341 5.95 -0.65 -5.06
CA ARG A 341 6.02 -0.71 -6.51
C ARG A 341 5.79 -2.14 -7.04
N ASP A 342 6.52 -3.11 -6.49
CA ASP A 342 6.45 -4.51 -6.93
C ASP A 342 5.12 -5.19 -6.54
N PHE A 343 4.41 -4.67 -5.54
CA PHE A 343 3.15 -5.25 -5.05
C PHE A 343 2.12 -5.46 -6.16
N ALA A 344 1.98 -4.49 -7.07
CA ALA A 344 1.04 -4.59 -8.19
C ALA A 344 1.32 -5.78 -9.12
N THR A 345 2.59 -6.13 -9.33
CA THR A 345 3.00 -7.32 -10.10
C THR A 345 2.50 -8.60 -9.42
N GLY A 346 2.64 -8.68 -8.10
CA GLY A 346 2.15 -9.81 -7.30
C GLY A 346 0.62 -9.92 -7.35
N ALA A 347 -0.08 -8.82 -7.12
CA ALA A 347 -1.54 -8.77 -7.10
C ALA A 347 -2.17 -9.15 -8.46
N VAL A 348 -1.63 -8.63 -9.57
CA VAL A 348 -2.09 -9.01 -10.92
C VAL A 348 -1.88 -10.50 -11.17
N THR A 349 -0.69 -11.01 -10.86
CA THR A 349 -0.37 -12.43 -11.03
C THR A 349 -1.30 -13.33 -10.21
N GLN A 350 -1.55 -12.96 -8.95
CA GLN A 350 -2.32 -13.75 -8.00
C GLN A 350 -3.82 -13.76 -8.33
N HIS A 351 -4.43 -12.58 -8.56
CA HIS A 351 -5.89 -12.42 -8.56
C HIS A 351 -6.52 -12.14 -9.92
N PHE A 352 -5.77 -11.66 -10.92
CA PHE A 352 -6.36 -11.21 -12.19
C PHE A 352 -6.35 -12.32 -13.24
N THR A 353 -5.78 -13.48 -12.90
CA THR A 353 -5.57 -14.58 -13.82
C THR A 353 -6.86 -15.15 -14.42
N LYS A 354 -6.81 -15.53 -15.70
CA LYS A 354 -7.89 -16.25 -16.41
C LYS A 354 -7.90 -17.76 -16.17
N SER A 355 -6.82 -18.32 -15.64
CA SER A 355 -6.72 -19.72 -15.23
C SER A 355 -5.81 -19.88 -14.01
N LEU A 356 -5.86 -21.02 -13.32
CA LEU A 356 -4.98 -21.25 -12.16
C LEU A 356 -3.50 -21.43 -12.54
N ALA A 357 -3.18 -21.55 -13.84
CA ALA A 357 -1.80 -21.65 -14.34
C ALA A 357 -1.03 -20.33 -14.23
N ARG A 358 -1.73 -19.18 -14.20
CA ARG A 358 -1.17 -17.84 -13.96
C ARG A 358 0.02 -17.50 -14.87
N VAL A 359 -0.14 -17.76 -16.16
CA VAL A 359 0.90 -17.56 -17.16
C VAL A 359 0.85 -16.11 -17.69
N PRO A 360 1.93 -15.31 -17.51
CA PRO A 360 2.01 -13.98 -18.08
C PRO A 360 1.83 -13.98 -19.62
N ASN A 361 1.16 -12.95 -20.13
CA ASN A 361 0.74 -12.77 -21.53
C ASN A 361 -0.27 -13.80 -22.07
N GLN A 362 -0.72 -14.74 -21.24
CA GLN A 362 -1.80 -15.68 -21.57
C GLN A 362 -3.00 -15.43 -20.66
N ASP A 363 -2.77 -15.47 -19.34
CA ASP A 363 -3.83 -15.33 -18.35
C ASP A 363 -4.03 -13.88 -17.88
N PHE A 364 -2.99 -13.06 -18.00
CA PHE A 364 -2.94 -11.63 -17.66
C PHE A 364 -1.73 -10.98 -18.35
N VAL A 365 -1.67 -9.66 -18.38
CA VAL A 365 -0.50 -8.88 -18.82
C VAL A 365 0.08 -8.18 -17.60
N LEU A 366 1.38 -8.31 -17.36
CA LEU A 366 2.02 -7.60 -16.24
C LEU A 366 1.95 -6.08 -16.46
N PRO A 367 1.82 -5.28 -15.40
CA PRO A 367 1.94 -3.83 -15.52
C PRO A 367 3.28 -3.43 -16.15
N SER A 368 3.23 -2.46 -17.06
CA SER A 368 4.38 -1.74 -17.62
C SER A 368 5.14 -0.95 -16.53
N GLU A 369 6.37 -0.53 -16.81
CA GLU A 369 7.16 0.25 -15.84
C GLU A 369 6.47 1.59 -15.52
N HIS A 370 5.91 2.25 -16.54
CA HIS A 370 5.14 3.46 -16.35
C HIS A 370 3.84 3.25 -15.58
N GLN A 371 3.13 2.13 -15.79
CA GLN A 371 1.94 1.79 -15.01
C GLN A 371 2.28 1.53 -13.54
N LEU A 372 3.41 0.88 -13.26
CA LEU A 372 3.90 0.68 -11.90
C LEU A 372 4.25 2.03 -11.24
N ASP A 373 4.85 2.98 -11.97
CA ASP A 373 5.16 4.33 -11.43
C ASP A 373 3.89 5.07 -11.04
N ALA A 374 2.88 5.00 -11.90
CA ALA A 374 1.59 5.63 -11.68
C ALA A 374 0.86 5.01 -10.47
N LEU A 375 0.81 3.67 -10.39
CA LEU A 375 0.19 2.95 -9.27
C LEU A 375 0.91 3.22 -7.93
N GLU A 376 2.24 3.27 -7.94
CA GLU A 376 3.03 3.63 -6.75
C GLU A 376 2.75 5.07 -6.32
N ALA A 377 2.80 6.03 -7.25
CA ALA A 377 2.50 7.43 -6.95
C ALA A 377 1.09 7.64 -6.41
N PHE A 378 0.10 6.94 -6.99
CA PHE A 378 -1.26 6.96 -6.50
C PHE A 378 -1.35 6.42 -5.07
N GLN A 379 -0.83 5.22 -4.79
CA GLN A 379 -0.91 4.63 -3.44
C GLN A 379 -0.16 5.46 -2.39
N LEU A 380 0.96 6.08 -2.75
CA LEU A 380 1.70 7.00 -1.87
C LEU A 380 1.00 8.36 -1.66
N SER A 381 -0.11 8.61 -2.35
CA SER A 381 -0.90 9.85 -2.23
C SER A 381 -2.18 9.68 -1.41
N LEU A 382 -2.45 8.48 -0.87
CA LEU A 382 -3.68 8.13 -0.17
C LEU A 382 -3.53 8.28 1.36
N GLY A 383 -4.56 8.83 2.01
CA GLY A 383 -4.63 8.95 3.48
C GLY A 383 -3.72 10.03 4.05
N ARG A 384 -3.17 9.81 5.24
CA ARG A 384 -2.26 10.75 5.93
C ARG A 384 -0.83 10.72 5.38
N ASP A 385 -0.14 11.83 5.55
CA ASP A 385 1.28 12.00 5.24
C ASP A 385 2.17 12.16 6.48
N THR A 386 1.59 12.10 7.68
CA THR A 386 2.30 12.10 8.96
C THR A 386 1.47 11.34 9.99
N ASP A 387 2.14 10.70 10.94
CA ASP A 387 1.47 10.24 12.16
C ASP A 387 1.19 11.42 13.08
N PHE A 388 0.20 11.24 13.96
CA PHE A 388 -0.09 12.18 15.04
C PHE A 388 1.08 12.24 16.02
N ASP A 389 1.17 13.32 16.80
CA ASP A 389 2.04 13.36 17.97
C ASP A 389 1.19 13.18 19.23
N LEU A 390 1.07 11.95 19.72
CA LEU A 390 0.19 11.65 20.85
C LEU A 390 0.67 12.26 22.17
N LEU A 391 1.94 12.66 22.27
CA LEU A 391 2.47 13.34 23.46
C LEU A 391 1.97 14.78 23.55
N HIS A 392 1.74 15.41 22.40
CA HIS A 392 1.26 16.80 22.30
C HIS A 392 -0.21 16.89 21.90
N LEU A 393 -0.93 15.76 21.83
CA LEU A 393 -2.36 15.72 21.51
C LEU A 393 -3.17 15.43 22.77
N SER A 394 -4.15 16.28 23.08
CA SER A 394 -5.07 16.10 24.22
C SER A 394 -6.52 16.05 23.74
N PHE A 395 -7.22 14.98 24.10
CA PHE A 395 -8.65 14.82 23.83
C PHE A 395 -9.47 15.58 24.86
N LEU A 396 -10.58 16.18 24.42
CA LEU A 396 -11.42 17.00 25.29
C LEU A 396 -12.42 16.18 26.11
N ASP A 397 -12.74 14.96 25.66
CA ASP A 397 -13.46 14.00 26.48
C ASP A 397 -12.48 13.29 27.43
N PRO A 398 -12.70 13.36 28.77
CA PRO A 398 -11.79 12.76 29.75
C PRO A 398 -11.59 11.24 29.60
N ASP A 399 -12.61 10.51 29.15
CA ASP A 399 -12.52 9.06 28.97
C ASP A 399 -11.69 8.72 27.73
N VAL A 400 -11.85 9.50 26.66
CA VAL A 400 -11.04 9.38 25.44
C VAL A 400 -9.57 9.73 25.73
N ASP A 401 -9.32 10.80 26.50
CA ASP A 401 -7.95 11.18 26.87
C ASP A 401 -7.32 10.15 27.81
N THR A 402 -8.09 9.58 28.74
CA THR A 402 -7.65 8.45 29.56
C THR A 402 -7.29 7.24 28.70
N GLY A 403 -8.10 6.93 27.67
CA GLY A 403 -7.80 5.90 26.67
C GLY A 403 -6.47 6.13 25.95
N LYS A 404 -6.21 7.38 25.50
CA LYS A 404 -4.91 7.77 24.92
C LYS A 404 -3.78 7.54 25.92
N LEU A 405 -3.94 7.94 27.18
CA LEU A 405 -2.92 7.74 28.21
C LEU A 405 -2.65 6.25 28.48
N LEU A 406 -3.69 5.40 28.52
CA LEU A 406 -3.53 3.94 28.60
C LEU A 406 -2.75 3.40 27.40
N PHE A 407 -3.09 3.86 26.19
CA PHE A 407 -2.44 3.45 24.95
C PHE A 407 -0.94 3.84 24.90
N VAL A 408 -0.64 5.10 25.21
CA VAL A 408 0.72 5.68 25.15
C VAL A 408 1.58 5.18 26.29
N ASN A 409 1.08 5.32 27.53
CA ASN A 409 1.92 5.23 28.71
C ASN A 409 2.21 3.79 29.10
N GLY A 410 1.37 2.83 28.70
CA GLY A 410 1.55 1.40 28.88
C GLY A 410 2.70 0.96 29.81
N THR A 411 2.58 1.26 31.11
CA THR A 411 3.76 1.54 31.98
C THR A 411 4.62 0.32 32.27
N GLY A 412 4.26 -0.86 31.74
CA GLY A 412 4.88 -2.13 32.11
C GLY A 412 4.45 -2.62 33.49
N ASP A 413 3.54 -1.92 34.16
CA ASP A 413 2.77 -2.52 35.22
C ASP A 413 1.59 -3.29 34.59
N PRO A 414 1.53 -4.63 34.70
CA PRO A 414 0.38 -5.40 34.23
C PRO A 414 -0.92 -5.02 34.97
N LEU A 415 -0.84 -4.25 36.07
CA LEU A 415 -1.97 -3.65 36.78
C LEU A 415 -2.38 -2.27 36.21
N ALA A 416 -1.60 -1.67 35.31
CA ALA A 416 -1.86 -0.36 34.70
C ALA A 416 -2.13 -0.39 33.18
N GLY A 417 -2.20 -1.58 32.56
CA GLY A 417 -2.86 -1.74 31.26
C GLY A 417 -1.99 -1.67 29.98
N GLY A 418 -1.05 -2.61 29.79
CA GLY A 418 -0.49 -2.93 28.45
C GLY A 418 0.67 -2.04 27.97
N ARG A 419 1.08 -2.17 26.69
CA ARG A 419 2.21 -1.47 26.01
C ARG A 419 1.90 -1.22 24.52
N CYS A 420 0.71 -0.72 24.21
CA CYS A 420 0.22 -0.59 22.83
C CYS A 420 1.17 0.24 21.95
N SER A 421 1.63 1.38 22.45
CA SER A 421 2.57 2.30 21.79
C SER A 421 3.96 1.70 21.50
N ALA A 422 4.35 0.61 22.15
CA ALA A 422 5.62 -0.06 21.88
C ALA A 422 5.64 -0.69 20.48
N CYS A 423 4.46 -1.11 19.98
CA CYS A 423 4.29 -1.63 18.62
C CYS A 423 3.64 -0.58 17.71
N HIS A 424 2.67 0.18 18.22
CA HIS A 424 1.89 1.18 17.49
C HIS A 424 2.29 2.60 17.92
N GLY A 425 3.53 3.00 17.65
CA GLY A 425 4.05 4.33 17.95
C GLY A 425 3.15 5.41 17.36
N ASN A 426 2.72 6.37 18.18
CA ASN A 426 1.77 7.41 17.78
C ASN A 426 0.46 6.88 17.15
N SER A 427 0.04 5.66 17.52
CA SER A 427 -1.08 4.93 16.91
C SER A 427 -0.88 4.57 15.42
N GLY A 428 0.29 4.83 14.84
CA GLY A 428 0.63 4.41 13.49
C GLY A 428 0.99 2.93 13.40
N ALA A 429 1.47 2.55 12.22
CA ALA A 429 2.01 1.23 11.94
C ALA A 429 3.49 1.07 12.34
N LEU A 430 4.17 2.17 12.68
CA LEU A 430 5.58 2.17 13.07
C LEU A 430 5.70 1.96 14.58
N ALA A 431 6.66 1.15 15.02
CA ALA A 431 7.03 1.05 16.42
C ALA A 431 7.71 2.35 16.91
N ALA A 432 7.95 2.47 18.21
CA ALA A 432 8.53 3.67 18.82
C ALA A 432 9.92 4.10 18.27
N ASN A 433 10.62 3.22 17.55
CA ASN A 433 11.87 3.53 16.84
C ASN A 433 11.64 4.12 15.42
N GLY A 434 10.39 4.39 15.04
CA GLY A 434 10.00 4.90 13.73
C GLY A 434 10.12 3.86 12.61
N ARG A 435 10.05 2.57 12.94
CA ARG A 435 10.17 1.46 11.99
C ARG A 435 9.01 0.47 12.13
N ASN A 436 8.54 -0.07 11.01
CA ASN A 436 7.59 -1.15 10.98
C ASN A 436 8.31 -2.50 11.10
N ARG A 437 7.72 -3.41 11.87
CA ARG A 437 8.27 -4.74 12.11
C ARG A 437 7.14 -5.74 12.33
N ASN A 438 7.47 -7.01 12.12
CA ASN A 438 6.52 -8.08 12.36
C ASN A 438 6.50 -8.54 13.82
N PHE A 439 5.33 -8.98 14.26
CA PHE A 439 5.10 -9.57 15.58
C PHE A 439 4.23 -10.82 15.47
N ASN A 440 4.52 -11.82 16.31
CA ASN A 440 3.57 -12.89 16.57
C ASN A 440 2.72 -12.51 17.80
N THR A 441 1.44 -12.22 17.57
CA THR A 441 0.46 -11.96 18.63
C THR A 441 -0.25 -13.23 19.10
N ASN A 442 0.00 -14.37 18.45
CA ASN A 442 -0.72 -15.64 18.57
C ASN A 442 -2.18 -15.58 18.12
N VAL A 443 -2.54 -14.61 17.26
CA VAL A 443 -3.92 -14.54 16.73
C VAL A 443 -4.31 -15.79 15.93
N GLU A 444 -3.33 -16.47 15.32
CA GLU A 444 -3.58 -17.74 14.63
C GLU A 444 -3.93 -18.90 15.57
N ASP A 445 -3.66 -18.80 16.87
CA ASP A 445 -4.05 -19.80 17.86
C ASP A 445 -5.52 -19.63 18.32
N VAL A 446 -6.19 -18.55 17.91
CA VAL A 446 -7.63 -18.35 18.17
C VAL A 446 -8.45 -19.32 17.32
N VAL A 447 -9.51 -19.89 17.92
CA VAL A 447 -10.49 -20.70 17.18
C VAL A 447 -11.26 -19.80 16.21
N HIS A 448 -10.88 -19.87 14.94
CA HIS A 448 -11.49 -19.05 13.91
C HIS A 448 -12.83 -19.66 13.44
N PRO A 449 -13.97 -18.95 13.58
CA PRO A 449 -15.29 -19.48 13.19
C PRO A 449 -15.37 -19.87 11.71
N ALA A 450 -14.64 -19.19 10.82
CA ALA A 450 -14.59 -19.49 9.40
C ALA A 450 -14.10 -20.93 9.10
N ARG A 451 -13.19 -21.47 9.92
CA ARG A 451 -12.69 -22.86 9.76
C ARG A 451 -13.76 -23.92 10.02
N SER A 452 -14.84 -23.57 10.74
CA SER A 452 -15.99 -24.47 10.92
C SER A 452 -16.93 -24.51 9.72
N VAL A 453 -16.92 -23.46 8.90
CA VAL A 453 -17.70 -23.38 7.64
C VAL A 453 -16.95 -24.11 6.53
N LEU A 454 -15.67 -23.81 6.37
CA LEU A 454 -14.78 -24.49 5.44
C LEU A 454 -13.39 -24.53 6.04
N ALA A 455 -12.79 -25.72 6.13
CA ALA A 455 -11.44 -25.87 6.65
C ALA A 455 -10.42 -25.18 5.72
N PHE A 456 -9.49 -24.43 6.31
CA PHE A 456 -8.33 -23.82 5.65
C PHE A 456 -7.14 -23.80 6.63
N PRO A 457 -5.89 -23.83 6.13
CA PRO A 457 -4.72 -23.92 6.98
C PRO A 457 -4.49 -22.66 7.81
N HIS A 458 -3.62 -22.77 8.80
CA HIS A 458 -3.10 -21.62 9.53
C HIS A 458 -2.16 -20.81 8.65
N ASP A 459 -2.12 -19.49 8.89
CA ASP A 459 -1.20 -18.59 8.22
C ASP A 459 0.12 -18.51 8.99
N GLY A 460 1.22 -18.90 8.34
CA GLY A 460 2.53 -18.87 8.98
C GLY A 460 3.26 -17.52 8.85
N GLY A 461 2.63 -16.49 8.28
CA GLY A 461 3.12 -15.11 8.32
C GLY A 461 4.34 -14.87 7.44
N PHE A 462 5.36 -14.22 8.00
CA PHE A 462 6.56 -13.81 7.26
C PHE A 462 7.53 -14.95 6.97
N GLY A 463 8.09 -14.92 5.77
CA GLY A 463 8.98 -15.94 5.25
C GLY A 463 8.23 -17.20 4.88
N GLN A 464 8.96 -18.22 4.42
CA GLN A 464 8.36 -19.41 3.83
C GLN A 464 8.92 -20.71 4.42
N THR A 465 9.49 -20.65 5.63
CA THR A 465 10.02 -21.83 6.30
C THR A 465 8.86 -22.76 6.65
N ALA A 466 8.85 -23.98 6.09
CA ALA A 466 7.85 -24.98 6.43
C ALA A 466 7.95 -25.35 7.92
N ASN A 467 6.82 -25.34 8.62
CA ASN A 467 6.70 -25.68 10.02
C ASN A 467 6.10 -27.09 10.18
N PRO A 468 6.36 -27.80 11.30
CA PRO A 468 5.78 -29.11 11.57
C PRO A 468 4.25 -29.14 11.62
N ASP A 469 3.62 -27.99 11.87
CA ASP A 469 2.15 -27.81 11.87
C ASP A 469 1.55 -27.62 10.47
N GLY A 470 2.38 -27.64 9.42
CA GLY A 470 1.96 -27.48 8.03
C GLY A 470 1.86 -26.02 7.57
N THR A 471 2.18 -25.04 8.41
CA THR A 471 2.29 -23.62 8.02
C THR A 471 3.64 -23.30 7.38
N PHE A 472 3.75 -22.14 6.73
CA PHE A 472 4.99 -21.61 6.17
C PHE A 472 5.29 -20.22 6.74
N GLY A 473 6.52 -20.02 7.23
CA GLY A 473 6.97 -18.75 7.80
C GLY A 473 7.25 -18.81 9.30
N ASN A 474 7.40 -17.65 9.94
CA ASN A 474 7.80 -17.53 11.35
C ASN A 474 6.65 -17.10 12.31
N ARG A 475 5.41 -17.16 11.82
CA ARG A 475 4.14 -16.75 12.47
C ARG A 475 4.07 -15.26 12.84
N THR A 476 4.95 -14.43 12.30
CA THR A 476 4.94 -12.98 12.56
C THR A 476 4.24 -12.22 11.43
N PHE A 477 3.52 -11.16 11.82
CA PHE A 477 2.73 -10.31 10.93
C PHE A 477 3.08 -8.84 11.14
N ASN A 478 2.97 -8.09 10.06
CA ASN A 478 3.24 -6.67 9.96
C ASN A 478 2.31 -5.87 10.87
N THR A 479 2.84 -4.80 11.47
CA THR A 479 2.03 -3.98 12.36
C THR A 479 1.12 -3.09 11.53
N ALA A 480 -0.19 -3.23 11.72
CA ALA A 480 -1.19 -2.37 11.08
C ALA A 480 -1.35 -1.05 11.85
N SER A 481 -1.79 -0.01 11.14
CA SER A 481 -2.09 1.29 11.74
C SER A 481 -3.34 1.21 12.62
N VAL A 482 -3.31 1.87 13.78
CA VAL A 482 -4.48 2.03 14.65
C VAL A 482 -5.28 3.30 14.29
N VAL A 483 -4.64 4.27 13.63
CA VAL A 483 -5.28 5.53 13.23
C VAL A 483 -6.55 5.28 12.38
N GLU A 484 -6.49 4.35 11.43
CA GLU A 484 -7.61 4.06 10.51
C GLU A 484 -8.55 2.94 11.04
N ALA A 485 -8.24 2.32 12.18
CA ALA A 485 -8.85 1.05 12.59
C ALA A 485 -10.38 1.12 12.80
N ALA A 486 -10.94 2.25 13.23
CA ALA A 486 -12.37 2.35 13.49
C ALA A 486 -13.23 2.22 12.21
N ASP A 487 -12.64 2.37 11.02
CA ASP A 487 -13.31 2.34 9.72
C ASP A 487 -12.93 1.15 8.83
N THR A 488 -12.05 0.28 9.32
CA THR A 488 -11.43 -0.77 8.51
C THR A 488 -11.58 -2.15 9.16
N ALA A 489 -12.64 -2.34 9.94
CA ALA A 489 -13.05 -3.66 10.38
C ALA A 489 -13.38 -4.56 9.16
N PRO A 490 -13.25 -5.90 9.27
CA PRO A 490 -12.79 -6.66 10.42
C PRO A 490 -11.27 -6.59 10.67
N PHE A 491 -10.83 -7.17 11.79
CA PHE A 491 -9.50 -6.98 12.35
C PHE A 491 -8.64 -8.25 12.28
N PHE A 492 -7.33 -8.01 12.42
CA PHE A 492 -6.25 -8.98 12.20
C PHE A 492 -6.15 -9.45 10.75
N HIS A 493 -5.07 -10.13 10.41
CA HIS A 493 -4.84 -10.56 9.03
C HIS A 493 -5.86 -11.56 8.51
N ASN A 494 -6.67 -12.15 9.39
CA ASN A 494 -7.66 -13.18 9.07
C ASN A 494 -9.10 -12.79 9.45
N ASN A 495 -9.40 -11.52 9.72
CA ASN A 495 -10.77 -11.06 10.03
C ASN A 495 -11.46 -11.81 11.20
N VAL A 496 -10.70 -12.40 12.13
CA VAL A 496 -11.27 -13.22 13.21
C VAL A 496 -12.07 -12.39 14.24
N VAL A 497 -11.83 -11.08 14.29
CA VAL A 497 -12.52 -10.14 15.18
C VAL A 497 -13.18 -9.03 14.36
N SER A 498 -14.40 -8.63 14.69
CA SER A 498 -15.17 -7.63 13.93
C SER A 498 -15.41 -6.31 14.66
N THR A 499 -14.99 -6.16 15.92
CA THR A 499 -15.20 -4.93 16.71
C THR A 499 -13.93 -4.50 17.44
N LEU A 500 -13.78 -3.20 17.70
CA LEU A 500 -12.65 -2.64 18.45
C LEU A 500 -12.60 -3.22 19.88
N GLU A 501 -13.76 -3.41 20.51
CA GLU A 501 -13.87 -4.04 21.83
C GLU A 501 -13.37 -5.48 21.79
N GLY A 502 -13.66 -6.21 20.72
CA GLY A 502 -13.13 -7.54 20.49
C GLY A 502 -11.61 -7.54 20.30
N VAL A 503 -11.03 -6.50 19.68
CA VAL A 503 -9.58 -6.36 19.53
C VAL A 503 -8.92 -6.19 20.90
N ILE A 504 -9.44 -5.29 21.74
CA ILE A 504 -8.94 -5.13 23.11
C ILE A 504 -9.15 -6.41 23.93
N GLY A 505 -10.29 -7.08 23.75
CA GLY A 505 -10.58 -8.39 24.35
C GLY A 505 -9.59 -9.48 23.95
N PHE A 506 -9.13 -9.51 22.70
CA PHE A 506 -8.07 -10.43 22.27
C PHE A 506 -6.75 -10.18 23.01
N TYR A 507 -6.34 -8.92 23.14
CA TYR A 507 -5.09 -8.58 23.81
C TYR A 507 -5.12 -8.85 25.33
N THR A 508 -6.29 -8.84 25.98
CA THR A 508 -6.44 -9.29 27.37
C THR A 508 -6.63 -10.82 27.50
N GLY A 509 -6.88 -11.50 26.40
CA GLY A 509 -7.18 -12.92 26.31
C GLY A 509 -5.98 -13.85 26.52
N PRO A 510 -6.24 -15.16 26.69
CA PRO A 510 -5.22 -16.16 26.99
C PRO A 510 -4.25 -16.42 25.83
N GLU A 511 -4.66 -16.30 24.58
CA GLU A 511 -3.79 -16.53 23.41
C GLU A 511 -2.64 -15.50 23.38
N PHE A 512 -2.96 -14.23 23.66
CA PHE A 512 -1.95 -13.19 23.79
C PHE A 512 -1.21 -13.30 25.14
N ASN A 513 -1.91 -13.38 26.27
CA ASN A 513 -1.26 -13.28 27.59
C ASN A 513 -0.56 -14.55 28.09
N GLY A 514 -1.00 -15.74 27.66
CA GLY A 514 -0.52 -17.03 28.15
C GLY A 514 0.99 -17.20 28.01
N PRO A 515 1.58 -16.95 26.81
CA PRO A 515 3.03 -17.05 26.60
C PRO A 515 3.86 -15.95 27.26
N ARG A 516 3.22 -14.88 27.78
CA ARG A 516 3.91 -13.71 28.37
C ARG A 516 4.06 -13.87 29.89
N LEU A 517 5.22 -13.41 30.41
CA LEU A 517 5.46 -13.28 31.85
C LEU A 517 4.42 -12.34 32.47
N ALA A 518 4.07 -12.54 33.74
CA ALA A 518 3.03 -11.77 34.42
C ALA A 518 3.18 -10.24 34.25
N GLY A 519 4.41 -9.71 34.36
CA GLY A 519 4.75 -8.30 34.16
C GLY A 519 4.53 -7.73 32.75
N ALA A 520 4.33 -8.58 31.75
CA ALA A 520 4.16 -8.21 30.35
C ALA A 520 2.74 -8.48 29.83
N ARG A 521 1.82 -8.91 30.71
CA ARG A 521 0.44 -9.21 30.35
C ARG A 521 -0.40 -7.93 30.29
N PHE A 522 -1.35 -7.92 29.37
CA PHE A 522 -2.31 -6.84 29.22
C PHE A 522 -3.54 -7.20 30.05
N SER A 523 -3.96 -6.31 30.94
CA SER A 523 -5.16 -6.49 31.75
C SER A 523 -5.92 -5.17 31.74
N PHE A 524 -7.13 -5.21 31.19
CA PHE A 524 -8.04 -4.07 31.13
C PHE A 524 -9.38 -4.49 31.70
N ASP A 525 -9.96 -3.66 32.57
CA ASP A 525 -11.36 -3.82 32.93
C ASP A 525 -12.29 -3.29 31.82
N ALA A 526 -13.60 -3.40 32.04
CA ALA A 526 -14.59 -2.94 31.07
C ALA A 526 -14.52 -1.43 30.81
N THR A 527 -14.19 -0.62 31.83
CA THR A 527 -14.07 0.83 31.71
C THR A 527 -12.84 1.19 30.87
N GLN A 528 -11.69 0.60 31.16
CA GLN A 528 -10.45 0.81 30.41
C GLN A 528 -10.60 0.32 28.96
N THR A 529 -11.34 -0.77 28.74
CA THR A 529 -11.68 -1.25 27.39
C THR A 529 -12.51 -0.21 26.62
N ALA A 530 -13.55 0.36 27.25
CA ALA A 530 -14.34 1.42 26.63
C ALA A 530 -13.51 2.69 26.36
N GLN A 531 -12.65 3.09 27.28
CA GLN A 531 -11.75 4.24 27.12
C GLN A 531 -10.78 4.05 25.96
N LEU A 532 -10.13 2.88 25.84
CA LEU A 532 -9.23 2.57 24.74
C LEU A 532 -9.93 2.55 23.38
N THR A 533 -11.10 1.92 23.30
CA THR A 533 -11.87 1.88 22.05
C THR A 533 -12.40 3.26 21.65
N ASN A 534 -12.82 4.08 22.62
CA ASN A 534 -13.21 5.46 22.36
C ASN A 534 -12.02 6.34 21.96
N PHE A 535 -10.81 6.08 22.47
CA PHE A 535 -9.58 6.68 21.95
C PHE A 535 -9.34 6.31 20.48
N MET A 536 -9.45 5.02 20.12
CA MET A 536 -9.29 4.56 18.73
C MET A 536 -10.33 5.22 17.79
N ARG A 537 -11.57 5.41 18.25
CA ARG A 537 -12.61 6.17 17.51
C ARG A 537 -12.26 7.65 17.40
N GLY A 538 -11.78 8.26 18.49
CA GLY A 538 -11.39 9.66 18.54
C GLY A 538 -10.24 9.99 17.59
N ILE A 539 -9.17 9.17 17.57
CA ILE A 539 -8.02 9.40 16.68
C ILE A 539 -8.39 9.17 15.21
N ASN A 540 -9.20 8.16 14.91
CA ASN A 540 -9.73 7.94 13.57
C ASN A 540 -10.62 9.10 13.10
N THR A 541 -11.48 9.63 13.98
CA THR A 541 -12.29 10.82 13.66
C THR A 541 -11.42 12.02 13.29
N LEU A 542 -10.33 12.26 14.04
CA LEU A 542 -9.38 13.33 13.72
C LEU A 542 -8.76 13.11 12.34
N GLN A 543 -8.38 11.87 12.03
CA GLN A 543 -7.85 11.49 10.72
C GLN A 543 -8.86 11.78 9.59
N ASN A 544 -10.10 11.33 9.72
CA ASN A 544 -11.14 11.53 8.70
C ASN A 544 -11.41 13.04 8.47
N VAL A 545 -11.48 13.82 9.56
CA VAL A 545 -11.63 15.28 9.47
C VAL A 545 -10.41 15.94 8.79
N ASP A 546 -9.20 15.52 9.15
CA ASP A 546 -7.95 16.04 8.57
C ASP A 546 -7.83 15.68 7.07
N VAL A 547 -8.25 14.48 6.66
CA VAL A 547 -8.33 14.09 5.24
C VAL A 547 -9.36 14.93 4.52
N ALA A 548 -10.62 14.99 4.99
CA ALA A 548 -11.68 15.78 4.35
C ALA A 548 -11.25 17.23 4.16
N ARG A 549 -10.65 17.83 5.20
CA ARG A 549 -10.11 19.19 5.16
C ARG A 549 -9.00 19.33 4.11
N SER A 550 -8.09 18.36 4.02
CA SER A 550 -7.00 18.35 3.05
C SER A 550 -7.50 18.23 1.62
N GLU A 551 -8.51 17.39 1.34
CA GLU A 551 -9.13 17.27 0.02
C GLU A 551 -9.76 18.60 -0.43
N LEU A 552 -10.45 19.29 0.49
CA LEU A 552 -11.00 20.60 0.23
C LEU A 552 -9.91 21.66 -0.03
N ALA A 553 -8.77 21.55 0.65
CA ALA A 553 -7.62 22.45 0.45
C ALA A 553 -6.93 22.23 -0.91
N GLU A 554 -6.87 20.99 -1.42
CA GLU A 554 -6.39 20.70 -2.78
C GLU A 554 -7.20 21.48 -3.82
N ILE A 555 -8.53 21.50 -3.70
CA ILE A 555 -9.40 22.29 -4.59
C ILE A 555 -9.07 23.79 -4.51
N LEU A 556 -8.81 24.31 -3.31
CA LEU A 556 -8.46 25.72 -3.14
C LEU A 556 -7.08 26.05 -3.72
N ALA A 557 -6.15 25.11 -3.80
CA ALA A 557 -4.85 25.31 -4.40
C ALA A 557 -4.89 25.37 -5.94
N LEU A 558 -5.92 24.81 -6.58
CA LEU A 558 -6.08 24.83 -8.03
C LEU A 558 -6.41 26.22 -8.59
N ASN A 559 -5.67 26.60 -9.61
CA ASN A 559 -5.95 27.70 -10.53
C ASN A 559 -6.93 27.17 -11.59
N GLY A 560 -8.14 27.72 -11.61
CA GLY A 560 -9.20 27.28 -12.51
C GLY A 560 -10.22 26.36 -11.81
N ASN A 561 -10.96 25.59 -12.60
CA ASN A 561 -12.01 24.70 -12.09
C ASN A 561 -12.13 23.40 -12.92
N PRO A 562 -11.10 22.53 -12.89
CA PRO A 562 -11.13 21.24 -13.57
C PRO A 562 -12.18 20.34 -12.91
N GLN A 563 -13.39 20.29 -13.49
CA GLN A 563 -14.55 19.65 -12.85
C GLN A 563 -14.29 18.22 -12.35
N PRO A 564 -13.60 17.32 -13.10
CA PRO A 564 -13.38 15.95 -12.62
C PRO A 564 -12.60 15.89 -11.31
N GLN A 565 -11.47 16.59 -11.21
CA GLN A 565 -10.65 16.64 -9.99
C GLN A 565 -11.43 17.26 -8.83
N VAL A 566 -12.13 18.37 -9.09
CA VAL A 566 -12.90 19.05 -8.06
C VAL A 566 -14.01 18.16 -7.51
N GLN A 567 -14.69 17.38 -8.36
CA GLN A 567 -15.71 16.43 -7.91
C GLN A 567 -15.11 15.22 -7.19
N GLY A 568 -13.94 14.72 -7.61
CA GLY A 568 -13.21 13.66 -6.92
C GLY A 568 -12.88 14.04 -5.47
N HIS A 569 -12.19 15.17 -5.28
CA HIS A 569 -11.85 15.68 -3.95
C HIS A 569 -13.10 15.96 -3.09
N LEU A 570 -14.17 16.55 -3.66
CA LEU A 570 -15.43 16.76 -2.93
C LEU A 570 -16.09 15.44 -2.51
N GLN A 571 -16.04 14.41 -3.37
CA GLN A 571 -16.60 13.11 -3.07
C GLN A 571 -15.82 12.39 -1.96
N THR A 572 -14.49 12.43 -1.99
CA THR A 572 -13.66 11.91 -0.89
C THR A 572 -13.97 12.65 0.41
N ALA A 573 -13.98 13.99 0.41
CA ALA A 573 -14.33 14.76 1.61
C ALA A 573 -15.74 14.44 2.15
N PHE A 574 -16.72 14.19 1.27
CA PHE A 574 -18.05 13.76 1.67
C PHE A 574 -18.04 12.39 2.36
N THR A 575 -17.33 11.41 1.81
CA THR A 575 -17.18 10.07 2.40
C THR A 575 -16.52 10.15 3.77
N GLU A 576 -15.38 10.84 3.87
CA GLU A 576 -14.62 10.97 5.12
C GLU A 576 -15.43 11.65 6.24
N THR A 577 -16.24 12.66 5.90
CA THR A 577 -17.13 13.27 6.90
C THR A 577 -18.26 12.33 7.35
N GLY A 578 -18.77 11.47 6.47
CA GLY A 578 -19.74 10.44 6.81
C GLY A 578 -19.16 9.37 7.73
N ASP A 579 -17.91 8.99 7.47
CA ASP A 579 -17.17 8.02 8.26
C ASP A 579 -16.87 8.54 9.66
N ALA A 580 -16.41 9.79 9.77
CA ALA A 580 -16.24 10.48 11.06
C ALA A 580 -17.55 10.51 11.89
N ILE A 581 -18.70 10.81 11.27
CA ILE A 581 -20.01 10.79 11.95
C ILE A 581 -20.32 9.38 12.46
N ARG A 582 -20.22 8.37 11.58
CA ARG A 582 -20.50 6.96 11.92
C ARG A 582 -19.64 6.48 13.09
N VAL A 583 -18.35 6.79 13.07
CA VAL A 583 -17.39 6.37 14.12
C VAL A 583 -17.71 7.00 15.47
N LEU A 584 -18.02 8.29 15.49
CA LEU A 584 -18.42 8.99 16.72
C LEU A 584 -19.76 8.46 17.26
N ASP A 585 -20.75 8.24 16.39
CA ASP A 585 -22.06 7.71 16.77
C ASP A 585 -21.98 6.29 17.34
N GLN A 586 -21.12 5.44 16.77
CA GLN A 586 -20.87 4.09 17.31
C GLN A 586 -20.29 4.10 18.73
N GLY A 587 -19.44 5.09 19.04
CA GLY A 587 -18.89 5.28 20.38
C GLY A 587 -19.81 6.05 21.33
N GLY A 588 -20.83 6.74 20.81
CA GLY A 588 -21.66 7.66 21.58
C GLY A 588 -20.88 8.86 22.14
N ILE A 589 -19.83 9.30 21.44
CA ILE A 589 -18.89 10.34 21.91
C ILE A 589 -18.95 11.60 21.03
N TYR A 590 -18.60 12.75 21.61
CA TYR A 590 -18.52 14.05 20.92
C TYR A 590 -19.76 14.47 20.07
N PRO A 591 -21.00 14.48 20.62
CA PRO A 591 -22.20 14.83 19.84
C PRO A 591 -22.18 16.26 19.24
N ASN A 592 -21.47 17.18 19.89
CA ASN A 592 -21.27 18.53 19.34
C ASN A 592 -20.35 18.54 18.12
N ALA A 593 -19.32 17.67 18.09
CA ALA A 593 -18.47 17.50 16.92
C ALA A 593 -19.28 16.86 15.78
N VAL A 594 -20.08 15.82 16.07
CA VAL A 594 -21.01 15.21 15.09
C VAL A 594 -21.91 16.27 14.45
N THR A 595 -22.46 17.20 15.24
CA THR A 595 -23.29 18.30 14.74
C THR A 595 -22.53 19.20 13.74
N GLN A 596 -21.29 19.57 14.06
CA GLN A 596 -20.47 20.39 13.16
C GLN A 596 -20.00 19.62 11.92
N ILE A 597 -19.66 18.34 12.04
CA ILE A 597 -19.27 17.50 10.89
C ILE A 597 -20.46 17.35 9.94
N ASN A 598 -21.68 17.13 10.45
CA ASN A 598 -22.90 17.14 9.64
C ASN A 598 -23.09 18.47 8.88
N GLN A 599 -22.85 19.60 9.55
CA GLN A 599 -22.91 20.92 8.91
C GLN A 599 -21.85 21.06 7.80
N ALA A 600 -20.61 20.61 8.05
CA ALA A 600 -19.56 20.61 7.03
C ALA A 600 -19.92 19.72 5.84
N GLN A 601 -20.48 18.53 6.09
CA GLN A 601 -20.93 17.61 5.05
C GLN A 601 -22.03 18.24 4.17
N GLN A 602 -22.99 18.97 4.77
CA GLN A 602 -24.00 19.70 4.02
C GLN A 602 -23.40 20.80 3.14
N LEU A 603 -22.37 21.51 3.62
CA LEU A 603 -21.63 22.49 2.83
C LEU A 603 -20.88 21.82 1.67
N ILE A 604 -20.31 20.63 1.87
CA ILE A 604 -19.67 19.85 0.80
C ILE A 604 -20.69 19.47 -0.28
N VAL A 605 -21.88 18.98 0.11
CA VAL A 605 -22.98 18.69 -0.84
C VAL A 605 -23.39 19.95 -1.60
N GLN A 606 -23.50 21.08 -0.91
CA GLN A 606 -23.82 22.37 -1.55
C GLN A 606 -22.72 22.77 -2.56
N ALA A 607 -21.44 22.55 -2.22
CA ALA A 607 -20.33 22.82 -3.12
C ALA A 607 -20.35 21.91 -4.37
N GLN A 608 -20.68 20.62 -4.22
CA GLN A 608 -20.84 19.68 -5.34
C GLN A 608 -21.90 20.16 -6.35
N GLN A 609 -23.00 20.74 -5.84
CA GLN A 609 -24.12 21.25 -6.65
C GLN A 609 -23.88 22.66 -7.21
N THR A 610 -22.84 23.38 -6.75
CA THR A 610 -22.62 24.78 -7.12
C THR A 610 -21.87 24.90 -8.44
N ALA A 611 -22.54 25.44 -9.48
CA ALA A 611 -21.94 25.66 -10.79
C ALA A 611 -20.89 26.79 -10.81
N ASN A 612 -21.11 27.87 -10.04
CA ASN A 612 -20.19 29.01 -10.01
C ASN A 612 -18.89 28.66 -9.24
N PRO A 613 -17.71 28.72 -9.87
CA PRO A 613 -16.45 28.34 -9.20
C PRO A 613 -16.13 29.20 -7.97
N ASN A 614 -16.38 30.51 -8.02
CA ASN A 614 -16.07 31.43 -6.93
C ASN A 614 -16.98 31.17 -5.72
N THR A 615 -18.28 31.01 -5.96
CA THR A 615 -19.23 30.63 -4.91
C THR A 615 -18.88 29.28 -4.30
N ARG A 616 -18.52 28.29 -5.12
CA ARG A 616 -18.08 26.96 -4.66
C ARG A 616 -16.88 27.08 -3.73
N ARG A 617 -15.86 27.86 -4.10
CA ARG A 617 -14.66 28.09 -3.27
C ARG A 617 -15.00 28.76 -1.95
N THR A 618 -15.94 29.70 -1.92
CA THR A 618 -16.43 30.29 -0.66
C THR A 618 -17.09 29.24 0.25
N ILE A 619 -17.94 28.37 -0.31
CA ILE A 619 -18.58 27.29 0.45
C ILE A 619 -17.54 26.29 0.97
N ILE A 620 -16.55 25.93 0.14
CA ILE A 620 -15.44 25.06 0.53
C ILE A 620 -14.67 25.66 1.71
N GLN A 621 -14.38 26.97 1.67
CA GLN A 621 -13.70 27.64 2.78
C GLN A 621 -14.53 27.61 4.08
N GLN A 622 -15.85 27.74 3.98
CA GLN A 622 -16.75 27.59 5.12
C GLN A 622 -16.73 26.17 5.67
N ALA A 623 -16.77 25.16 4.80
CA ALA A 623 -16.70 23.75 5.19
C ALA A 623 -15.38 23.45 5.93
N ILE A 624 -14.23 23.96 5.43
CA ILE A 624 -12.94 23.85 6.11
C ILE A 624 -12.99 24.47 7.51
N THR A 625 -13.52 25.69 7.66
CA THR A 625 -13.64 26.34 8.97
C THR A 625 -14.54 25.55 9.93
N THR A 626 -15.64 24.97 9.43
CA THR A 626 -16.51 24.11 10.23
C THR A 626 -15.81 22.81 10.64
N LEU A 627 -15.02 22.20 9.75
CA LEU A 627 -14.19 21.02 10.06
C LEU A 627 -13.11 21.34 11.11
N ASP A 628 -12.44 22.49 11.00
CA ASP A 628 -11.47 22.95 12.01
C ASP A 628 -12.13 23.11 13.39
N GLY A 629 -13.36 23.65 13.42
CA GLY A 629 -14.17 23.76 14.64
C GLY A 629 -14.52 22.40 15.22
N ALA A 630 -14.97 21.45 14.39
CA ALA A 630 -15.30 20.09 14.81
C ALA A 630 -14.08 19.36 15.36
N ARG A 631 -12.92 19.47 14.68
CA ARG A 631 -11.64 18.92 15.13
C ARG A 631 -11.28 19.46 16.51
N GLY A 632 -11.43 20.77 16.71
CA GLY A 632 -11.17 21.44 17.99
C GLY A 632 -12.14 21.07 19.12
N LEU A 633 -13.30 20.47 18.81
CA LEU A 633 -14.20 19.88 19.80
C LEU A 633 -13.79 18.46 20.22
N VAL A 634 -12.99 17.77 19.40
CA VAL A 634 -12.47 16.42 19.68
C VAL A 634 -11.15 16.50 20.45
N ALA A 635 -10.19 17.25 19.92
CA ALA A 635 -8.85 17.34 20.51
C ALA A 635 -8.16 18.69 20.25
N THR A 636 -7.20 19.01 21.11
CA THR A 636 -6.31 20.17 20.99
C THR A 636 -4.85 19.71 20.92
N VAL A 637 -4.01 20.51 20.26
CA VAL A 637 -2.56 20.31 20.26
C VAL A 637 -1.98 21.21 21.35
N THR A 638 -1.34 20.61 22.35
CA THR A 638 -0.61 21.34 23.39
C THR A 638 0.81 21.66 22.90
N PRO A 639 1.35 22.85 23.21
CA PRO A 639 2.70 23.25 22.79
C PRO A 639 3.82 22.33 23.25
#